data_AF-A0A7K1C5Z2-F1
#
_entry.id   AF-A0A7K1C5Z2-F1
#
_cell.length_a   1.000
_cell.length_b   1.000
_cell.length_c   1.000
_cell.angle_alpha   90.00
_cell.angle_beta   90.00
_cell.angle_gamma   90.00
#
_symmetry.space_group_name_H-M   'P 1'
#
loop_
_entity.id
_entity.type
_entity.pdbx_description
1 polymer ?
#
loop_
_entity_poly.entity_id
_entity_poly.type
_entity_poly.pdbx_seq_one_letter_code
_entity_poly.pdbx_strand_id
1 'polypeptide(L)'
;MNARPYPSIDAQPDFPAIESATLARWERERTFESSVQSRTAGDGGDNEFVFYDGPPFANGLPHYGHLLTGFVKDAVPRYRTMRGQKVERRFGWDCHGLPAEVEAEKQLGISGHPEVTAFGIEKFNDYCRTSVLRYTSEWERYVTRQARWVDFDDDYKTLDLPYMESVMWAFKTLHDKGLIYEGYRVLAYCWRCETPLSNTETRMDDVYRDRQDPALTVRFALETGESLLAWTTTPWTLPSNLALAVNPDVDYAIMELNGERSILAEARLGAYEREFDGAVRVGTLRGADLVGRPYRPLFDYFADATNAFRVLAAEFVTTEDGTGIVHMAPGFGEDDQLACQAAGIDAVCPMDSHGCYTAEVTDWVGQHVFEANPAVIKHLKAAGVVVRHDTYSHSYPHCWRCAEPLVYRAISSWFVEVTAIKDRMIELNKQITWVPEHLKEGSFGKWIANARDWSISRNRFWGSPIPVWKSDDPNYPRIDVYGSIADLQRDFGTSITDLHRPAVDDLVRPNPDDPTGASMMRRVPEVLDCWFESGSMPFAQVHYPFENTEWFEQHYPGDFIVEYIGQTRGWFYTLHVLATALFDRPAFSTCVSHGIVLGDDGQKMSKSLRNYPDPMVVFDTYGADAMRWYLLSSAILRGADFSVTEAGIRETVRQVLLPLWNSWYFLGLYANAEGVTGKVRVDSTHVLDRYILAKTSDLVTAVTRDLDAYDLFSACANTRDFLDVLTNWYIRRSRDRFWAGDADAVDTLHTVLETLCRVAAPLLPLVADTVYEGLTGGSSVHLTDWPSASDLPADGDLVRAMDRVREVCSSALSVRKAHSRRVRLPLAELKVSHPDAETLRPFVDIIADEVNVKTVVLSAEQESGTTAVLQVIPGALGPRLGGRTQEVIKAVKAGNWSHVDGVVVAGGIELMEGEYSVKMAAAEGSAGVTLADGLGMVSLDIEITPQLAAEGTARDLIRLVQQARRDAGLEVSDRIALTLGVSESVRRQVATFVDMIAAETLATAVGWGDGTPNAELDDEPVYIGVSVSR
;
A
#
# COMPACT_ATOMS: atom_id res chain seq x y z
N MET A 1 33.60 30.10 25.52
CA MET A 1 34.02 28.93 24.71
C MET A 1 33.99 29.39 23.27
N ASN A 2 35.08 29.24 22.51
CA ASN A 2 35.07 29.61 21.10
C ASN A 2 34.07 28.72 20.35
N ALA A 3 33.19 29.33 19.55
CA ALA A 3 32.21 28.60 18.75
C ALA A 3 32.94 27.61 17.83
N ARG A 4 32.44 26.37 17.76
CA ARG A 4 33.03 25.32 16.91
C ARG A 4 32.55 25.57 15.48
N PRO A 5 33.46 25.72 14.50
CA PRO A 5 33.06 25.91 13.11
C PRO A 5 32.25 24.71 12.60
N TYR A 6 31.41 24.93 11.59
CA TYR A 6 30.71 23.83 10.92
C TYR A 6 31.73 22.89 10.26
N PRO A 7 31.43 21.59 10.16
CA PRO A 7 32.31 20.65 9.47
C PRO A 7 32.49 21.03 7.99
N SER A 8 33.54 20.49 7.36
CA SER A 8 33.68 20.59 5.90
C SER A 8 32.62 19.70 5.25
N ILE A 9 31.83 20.28 4.34
CA ILE A 9 30.70 19.61 3.68
C ILE A 9 31.01 19.50 2.19
N ASP A 10 30.82 18.32 1.60
CA ASP A 10 30.94 18.14 0.15
C ASP A 10 29.71 18.73 -0.56
N ALA A 11 29.93 19.50 -1.63
CA ALA A 11 28.84 20.04 -2.45
C ALA A 11 28.15 18.95 -3.30
N GLN A 12 28.80 17.80 -3.52
CA GLN A 12 28.28 16.67 -4.29
C GLN A 12 28.22 15.42 -3.40
N PRO A 13 27.14 15.25 -2.62
CA PRO A 13 27.03 14.12 -1.69
C PRO A 13 26.89 12.77 -2.40
N ASP A 14 27.60 11.76 -1.89
CA ASP A 14 27.32 10.35 -2.12
C ASP A 14 26.37 9.86 -1.02
N PHE A 15 25.06 9.95 -1.27
CA PHE A 15 24.05 9.57 -0.28
C PHE A 15 24.17 8.11 0.18
N PRO A 16 24.31 7.10 -0.70
CA PRO A 16 24.56 5.71 -0.25
C PRO A 16 25.72 5.56 0.73
N ALA A 17 26.85 6.24 0.48
CA ALA A 17 28.00 6.20 1.38
C ALA A 17 27.73 6.90 2.72
N ILE A 18 27.07 8.05 2.69
CA ILE A 18 26.65 8.80 3.89
C ILE A 18 25.71 7.94 4.75
N GLU A 19 24.67 7.37 4.13
CA GLU A 19 23.71 6.49 4.79
C GLU A 19 24.38 5.28 5.47
N SER A 20 25.33 4.64 4.79
CA SER A 20 26.07 3.50 5.35
C SER A 20 26.91 3.91 6.57
N ALA A 21 27.51 5.10 6.55
CA ALA A 21 28.23 5.64 7.69
C ALA A 21 27.30 5.98 8.86
N THR A 22 26.11 6.53 8.59
CA THR A 22 25.08 6.82 9.60
C THR A 22 24.57 5.54 10.26
N LEU A 23 24.28 4.50 9.48
CA LEU A 23 23.86 3.19 10.02
C LEU A 23 24.94 2.59 10.93
N ALA A 24 26.21 2.60 10.50
CA ALA A 24 27.32 2.11 11.31
C ALA A 24 27.52 2.93 12.59
N ARG A 25 27.21 4.23 12.56
CA ARG A 25 27.18 5.06 13.78
C ARG A 25 26.06 4.61 14.71
N TRP A 26 24.83 4.49 14.21
CA TRP A 26 23.68 4.12 15.04
C TRP A 26 23.87 2.78 15.74
N GLU A 27 24.46 1.80 15.06
CA GLU A 27 24.82 0.51 15.63
C GLU A 27 25.84 0.68 16.77
N ARG A 28 26.95 1.40 16.52
CA ARG A 28 27.99 1.63 17.54
C ARG A 28 27.47 2.38 18.77
N GLU A 29 26.56 3.33 18.56
CA GLU A 29 26.03 4.21 19.61
C GLU A 29 24.73 3.69 20.22
N ARG A 30 24.19 2.57 19.72
CA ARG A 30 22.90 2.00 20.16
C ARG A 30 21.79 3.04 20.15
N THR A 31 21.71 3.80 19.05
CA THR A 31 20.82 4.96 18.95
C THR A 31 19.34 4.56 19.00
N PHE A 32 18.99 3.41 18.41
CA PHE A 32 17.62 2.90 18.47
C PHE A 32 17.21 2.59 19.92
N GLU A 33 17.98 1.80 20.64
CA GLU A 33 17.67 1.41 22.02
C GLU A 33 17.68 2.61 22.94
N SER A 34 18.60 3.55 22.74
CA SER A 34 18.62 4.83 23.45
C SER A 34 17.35 5.66 23.20
N SER A 35 16.83 5.64 21.97
CA SER A 35 15.58 6.36 21.63
C SER A 35 14.37 5.78 22.35
N VAL A 36 14.33 4.46 22.58
CA VAL A 36 13.26 3.80 23.32
C VAL A 36 13.43 4.00 24.83
N GLN A 37 14.63 3.73 25.37
CA GLN A 37 14.93 3.80 26.80
C GLN A 37 14.86 5.21 27.38
N SER A 38 15.04 6.24 26.55
CA SER A 38 14.89 7.65 26.96
C SER A 38 13.43 8.06 27.20
N ARG A 39 12.45 7.22 26.85
CA ARG A 39 11.03 7.46 27.04
C ARG A 39 10.50 6.59 28.17
N THR A 40 9.75 7.17 29.10
CA THR A 40 9.11 6.43 30.20
C THR A 40 7.79 5.83 29.74
N ALA A 41 7.49 4.61 30.15
CA ALA A 41 6.21 3.94 29.87
C ALA A 41 5.01 4.65 30.53
N GLY A 42 5.26 5.44 31.58
CA GLY A 42 4.20 6.05 32.39
C GLY A 42 3.59 5.08 33.40
N ASP A 43 2.49 5.47 34.05
CA ASP A 43 1.85 4.64 35.09
C ASP A 43 0.97 3.59 34.41
N GLY A 44 1.35 2.31 34.54
CA GLY A 44 0.62 1.20 33.90
C GLY A 44 0.70 1.21 32.36
N GLY A 45 1.74 1.83 31.79
CA GLY A 45 1.97 1.86 30.34
C GLY A 45 1.16 2.93 29.57
N ASP A 46 0.57 3.91 30.25
CA ASP A 46 -0.29 4.93 29.63
C ASP A 46 0.41 5.86 28.62
N ASN A 47 1.74 5.88 28.60
CA ASN A 47 2.56 6.59 27.60
C ASN A 47 3.25 5.64 26.61
N GLU A 48 2.99 4.33 26.67
CA GLU A 48 3.40 3.41 25.61
C GLU A 48 2.49 3.56 24.38
N PHE A 49 3.07 3.39 23.20
CA PHE A 49 2.35 3.27 21.94
C PHE A 49 2.61 1.86 21.40
N VAL A 50 1.60 1.00 21.48
CA VAL A 50 1.69 -0.42 21.18
C VAL A 50 1.55 -0.64 19.68
N PHE A 51 2.69 -0.88 19.04
CA PHE A 51 2.76 -1.15 17.60
C PHE A 51 2.75 -2.65 17.33
N TYR A 52 1.84 -3.12 16.46
CA TYR A 52 1.82 -4.49 15.98
C TYR A 52 2.54 -4.63 14.65
N ASP A 53 3.66 -5.36 14.69
CA ASP A 53 4.41 -5.73 13.50
C ASP A 53 3.87 -7.02 12.92
N GLY A 54 3.18 -6.93 11.77
CA GLY A 54 2.73 -8.11 11.03
C GLY A 54 3.90 -9.00 10.64
N PRO A 55 3.90 -10.28 11.08
CA PRO A 55 5.05 -11.15 10.88
C PRO A 55 5.13 -11.58 9.41
N PRO A 56 6.19 -11.24 8.65
CA PRO A 56 6.38 -11.79 7.31
C PRO A 56 6.63 -13.30 7.36
N PHE A 57 6.27 -13.97 6.27
CA PHE A 57 6.69 -15.35 6.05
C PHE A 57 8.19 -15.42 5.78
N ALA A 58 8.89 -16.25 6.54
CA ALA A 58 10.33 -16.46 6.41
C ALA A 58 10.69 -17.48 5.30
N ASN A 59 10.17 -17.27 4.07
CA ASN A 59 10.33 -18.22 2.96
C ASN A 59 10.87 -17.60 1.66
N GLY A 60 11.36 -16.35 1.71
CA GLY A 60 11.89 -15.66 0.55
C GLY A 60 12.43 -14.27 0.87
N LEU A 61 13.18 -13.69 -0.07
CA LEU A 61 13.72 -12.32 0.07
C LEU A 61 12.63 -11.23 -0.01
N PRO A 62 12.84 -10.08 0.67
CA PRO A 62 11.96 -8.90 0.60
C PRO A 62 11.74 -8.38 -0.84
N HIS A 63 10.65 -7.64 -1.02
CA HIS A 63 10.28 -6.95 -2.27
C HIS A 63 9.64 -5.60 -1.94
N TYR A 64 9.36 -4.74 -2.91
CA TYR A 64 8.83 -3.39 -2.63
C TYR A 64 7.55 -3.33 -1.81
N GLY A 65 6.67 -4.35 -1.89
CA GLY A 65 5.56 -4.49 -0.95
C GLY A 65 6.01 -4.51 0.52
N HIS A 66 6.93 -5.41 0.89
CA HIS A 66 7.55 -5.45 2.22
C HIS A 66 8.26 -4.14 2.60
N LEU A 67 8.93 -3.50 1.63
CA LEU A 67 9.66 -2.25 1.88
C LEU A 67 8.70 -1.09 2.17
N LEU A 68 7.67 -0.89 1.36
CA LEU A 68 6.65 0.13 1.62
C LEU A 68 6.05 -0.05 3.03
N THR A 69 5.61 -1.27 3.36
CA THR A 69 5.08 -1.56 4.69
C THR A 69 6.12 -1.25 5.77
N GLY A 70 7.37 -1.70 5.59
CA GLY A 70 8.48 -1.44 6.51
C GLY A 70 8.78 0.04 6.72
N PHE A 71 8.68 0.88 5.68
CA PHE A 71 8.89 2.33 5.80
C PHE A 71 7.80 2.99 6.64
N VAL A 72 6.54 2.57 6.50
CA VAL A 72 5.44 3.10 7.33
C VAL A 72 5.59 2.61 8.78
N LYS A 73 5.91 1.32 8.96
CA LYS A 73 6.22 0.69 10.26
C LYS A 73 7.41 1.31 10.98
N ASP A 74 8.20 2.13 10.31
CA ASP A 74 9.31 2.88 10.92
C ASP A 74 8.99 4.37 11.08
N ALA A 75 8.41 5.01 10.06
CA ALA A 75 8.08 6.44 10.09
C ALA A 75 7.11 6.78 11.22
N VAL A 76 6.05 5.99 11.40
CA VAL A 76 5.02 6.24 12.42
C VAL A 76 5.61 6.04 13.83
N PRO A 77 6.27 4.91 14.18
CA PRO A 77 6.94 4.77 15.47
C PRO A 77 8.02 5.81 15.76
N ARG A 78 8.85 6.21 14.78
CA ARG A 78 9.83 7.30 14.98
C ARG A 78 9.14 8.61 15.37
N TYR A 79 8.09 8.98 14.64
CA TYR A 79 7.30 10.16 14.95
C TYR A 79 6.71 10.10 16.37
N ARG A 80 6.11 8.97 16.75
CA ARG A 80 5.53 8.76 18.09
C ARG A 80 6.60 8.83 19.20
N THR A 81 7.78 8.26 18.98
CA THR A 81 8.92 8.39 19.90
C THR A 81 9.38 9.83 20.05
N MET A 82 9.46 10.60 18.95
CA MET A 82 9.78 12.03 19.02
C MET A 82 8.68 12.86 19.69
N ARG A 83 7.42 12.41 19.63
CA ARG A 83 6.29 12.99 20.38
C ARG A 83 6.31 12.66 21.88
N GLY A 84 7.32 11.94 22.37
CA GLY A 84 7.54 11.63 23.78
C GLY A 84 7.00 10.28 24.24
N GLN A 85 6.38 9.50 23.35
CA GLN A 85 5.82 8.19 23.69
C GLN A 85 6.90 7.11 23.69
N LYS A 86 6.77 6.11 24.56
CA LYS A 86 7.63 4.93 24.52
C LYS A 86 7.09 3.96 23.47
N VAL A 87 7.92 3.53 22.52
CA VAL A 87 7.48 2.70 21.40
C VAL A 87 8.44 1.52 21.25
N GLU A 88 8.08 0.39 21.84
CA GLU A 88 8.76 -0.88 21.61
C GLU A 88 8.45 -1.40 20.21
N ARG A 89 9.44 -1.99 19.54
CA ARG A 89 9.32 -2.41 18.14
C ARG A 89 9.99 -3.76 18.00
N ARG A 90 9.24 -4.84 18.20
CA ARG A 90 9.73 -6.22 18.12
C ARG A 90 9.41 -6.80 16.74
N PHE A 91 10.41 -7.39 16.08
CA PHE A 91 10.18 -8.04 14.79
C PHE A 91 9.43 -9.36 14.99
N GLY A 92 8.57 -9.71 14.03
CA GLY A 92 7.82 -10.97 14.05
C GLY A 92 8.18 -11.90 12.91
N TRP A 93 8.12 -13.22 13.13
CA TRP A 93 8.29 -14.21 12.08
C TRP A 93 7.14 -15.20 12.04
N ASP A 94 6.52 -15.33 10.86
CA ASP A 94 5.60 -16.42 10.58
C ASP A 94 6.39 -17.57 9.95
N CYS A 95 6.62 -18.59 10.76
CA CYS A 95 7.53 -19.69 10.48
C CYS A 95 6.83 -20.96 10.02
N HIS A 96 5.50 -21.03 10.10
CA HIS A 96 4.74 -22.27 9.97
C HIS A 96 3.88 -22.35 8.71
N GLY A 97 3.33 -23.55 8.48
CA GLY A 97 2.31 -23.81 7.49
C GLY A 97 2.81 -23.98 6.05
N LEU A 98 1.85 -24.02 5.13
CA LEU A 98 2.07 -24.22 3.69
C LEU A 98 3.15 -23.33 3.07
N PRO A 99 3.33 -22.04 3.45
CA PRO A 99 4.35 -21.20 2.84
C PRO A 99 5.77 -21.69 3.07
N ALA A 100 6.05 -22.20 4.28
CA ALA A 100 7.36 -22.77 4.63
C ALA A 100 7.51 -24.18 4.04
N GLU A 101 6.50 -25.03 4.18
CA GLU A 101 6.55 -26.41 3.69
C GLU A 101 6.70 -26.52 2.17
N VAL A 102 5.93 -25.75 1.39
CA VAL A 102 6.00 -25.81 -0.09
C VAL A 102 7.35 -25.33 -0.60
N GLU A 103 8.00 -24.39 0.09
CA GLU A 103 9.35 -23.97 -0.24
C GLU A 103 10.38 -25.04 0.13
N ALA A 104 10.24 -25.65 1.31
CA ALA A 104 11.07 -26.79 1.73
C ALA A 104 10.95 -27.99 0.76
N GLU A 105 9.73 -28.35 0.36
CA GLU A 105 9.43 -29.37 -0.66
C GLU A 105 10.19 -29.09 -1.97
N LYS A 106 10.13 -27.86 -2.49
CA LYS A 106 10.87 -27.46 -3.71
C LYS A 106 12.37 -27.59 -3.55
N GLN A 107 12.92 -27.18 -2.42
CA GLN A 107 14.38 -27.22 -2.16
C GLN A 107 14.88 -28.66 -1.99
N LEU A 108 14.06 -29.54 -1.41
CA LEU A 108 14.35 -30.96 -1.24
C LEU A 108 14.04 -31.80 -2.48
N GLY A 109 13.25 -31.28 -3.43
CA GLY A 109 12.79 -32.01 -4.61
C GLY A 109 11.79 -33.12 -4.28
N ILE A 110 10.99 -32.93 -3.23
CA ILE A 110 9.90 -33.83 -2.82
C ILE A 110 8.56 -33.12 -2.90
N SER A 111 7.44 -33.85 -2.96
CA SER A 111 6.10 -33.28 -3.02
C SER A 111 5.05 -34.15 -2.34
N GLY A 112 4.17 -33.49 -1.56
CA GLY A 112 2.98 -34.13 -1.00
C GLY A 112 3.26 -35.06 0.18
N HIS A 113 2.18 -35.64 0.71
CA HIS A 113 2.19 -36.39 1.96
C HIS A 113 3.00 -37.70 1.89
N PRO A 114 2.93 -38.53 0.83
CA PRO A 114 3.67 -39.80 0.76
C PRO A 114 5.18 -39.61 0.74
N GLU A 115 5.69 -38.65 -0.05
CA GLU A 115 7.13 -38.43 -0.17
C GLU A 115 7.71 -37.80 1.11
N VAL A 116 6.98 -36.87 1.75
CA VAL A 116 7.38 -36.32 3.06
C VAL A 116 7.37 -37.40 4.13
N THR A 117 6.36 -38.26 4.17
CA THR A 117 6.30 -39.38 5.12
C THR A 117 7.44 -40.38 4.89
N ALA A 118 7.75 -40.69 3.63
CA ALA A 118 8.87 -41.56 3.26
C ALA A 118 10.24 -40.93 3.60
N PHE A 119 10.37 -39.61 3.48
CA PHE A 119 11.55 -38.86 3.92
C PHE A 119 11.70 -38.88 5.45
N GLY A 120 10.58 -38.81 6.16
CA GLY A 120 10.44 -38.79 7.62
C GLY A 120 10.01 -37.41 8.12
N ILE A 121 8.92 -37.36 8.89
CA ILE A 121 8.31 -36.11 9.39
C ILE A 121 9.30 -35.28 10.22
N GLU A 122 10.05 -35.93 11.11
CA GLU A 122 11.09 -35.28 11.93
C GLU A 122 12.12 -34.55 11.06
N LYS A 123 12.71 -35.25 10.08
CA LYS A 123 13.70 -34.67 9.17
C LYS A 123 13.14 -33.54 8.32
N PHE A 124 11.89 -33.66 7.89
CA PHE A 124 11.22 -32.62 7.10
C PHE A 124 10.98 -31.36 7.94
N ASN A 125 10.49 -31.52 9.17
CA ASN A 125 10.26 -30.41 10.10
C ASN A 125 11.57 -29.74 10.52
N ASP A 126 12.64 -30.49 10.75
CA ASP A 126 13.99 -29.96 11.00
C ASP A 126 14.51 -29.12 9.82
N TYR A 127 14.24 -29.57 8.59
CA TYR A 127 14.60 -28.83 7.39
C TYR A 127 13.79 -27.54 7.27
N CYS A 128 12.47 -27.58 7.51
CA CYS A 128 11.63 -26.38 7.52
C CYS A 128 12.14 -25.35 8.53
N ARG A 129 12.45 -25.79 9.76
CA ARG A 129 13.04 -24.96 10.82
C ARG A 129 14.34 -24.29 10.36
N THR A 130 15.25 -25.05 9.75
CA THR A 130 16.54 -24.54 9.26
C THR A 130 16.37 -23.56 8.09
N SER A 131 15.47 -23.85 7.15
CA SER A 131 15.24 -23.01 5.97
C SER A 131 14.67 -21.64 6.37
N VAL A 132 13.72 -21.62 7.30
CA VAL A 132 13.14 -20.40 7.87
C VAL A 132 14.20 -19.50 8.51
N LEU A 133 15.06 -20.07 9.37
CA LEU A 133 16.14 -19.31 10.04
C LEU A 133 17.20 -18.75 9.09
N ARG A 134 17.35 -19.33 7.89
CA ARG A 134 18.25 -18.76 6.88
C ARG A 134 17.72 -17.45 6.32
N TYR A 135 16.42 -17.35 6.06
CA TYR A 135 15.83 -16.14 5.49
C TYR A 135 15.83 -14.97 6.48
N THR A 136 15.76 -15.21 7.80
CA THR A 136 15.73 -14.13 8.80
C THR A 136 16.98 -13.24 8.72
N SER A 137 18.17 -13.83 8.58
CA SER A 137 19.43 -13.07 8.44
C SER A 137 19.50 -12.19 7.18
N GLU A 138 18.98 -12.69 6.05
CA GLU A 138 18.91 -11.90 4.83
C GLU A 138 17.94 -10.73 5.00
N TRP A 139 16.80 -10.97 5.63
CA TRP A 139 15.84 -9.91 5.92
C TRP A 139 16.39 -8.84 6.86
N GLU A 140 17.10 -9.22 7.93
CA GLU A 140 17.76 -8.28 8.84
C GLU A 140 18.67 -7.33 8.07
N ARG A 141 19.45 -7.85 7.10
CA ARG A 141 20.28 -7.01 6.23
C ARG A 141 19.47 -5.98 5.44
N TYR A 142 18.35 -6.39 4.83
CA TYR A 142 17.49 -5.50 4.06
C TYR A 142 16.81 -4.44 4.95
N VAL A 143 16.30 -4.86 6.11
CA VAL A 143 15.60 -3.99 7.08
C VAL A 143 16.56 -2.98 7.69
N THR A 144 17.78 -3.39 8.02
CA THR A 144 18.84 -2.49 8.50
C THR A 144 19.24 -1.50 7.42
N ARG A 145 19.46 -1.95 6.17
CA ARG A 145 19.78 -1.05 5.05
C ARG A 145 18.66 -0.05 4.74
N GLN A 146 17.41 -0.45 4.98
CA GLN A 146 16.21 0.37 4.89
C GLN A 146 16.14 1.48 5.97
N ALA A 147 16.98 1.41 7.00
CA ALA A 147 16.89 2.24 8.21
C ALA A 147 15.58 2.07 8.98
N ARG A 148 15.00 0.86 8.95
CA ARG A 148 13.88 0.51 9.82
C ARG A 148 14.41 0.06 11.18
N TRP A 149 14.08 0.81 12.22
CA TRP A 149 14.43 0.46 13.60
C TRP A 149 13.41 -0.51 14.19
N VAL A 150 13.90 -1.70 14.48
CA VAL A 150 13.16 -2.82 15.05
C VAL A 150 14.16 -3.75 15.73
N ASP A 151 13.72 -4.40 16.82
CA ASP A 151 14.50 -5.35 17.58
C ASP A 151 14.42 -6.74 16.94
N PHE A 152 15.59 -7.27 16.56
CA PHE A 152 15.77 -8.64 16.05
C PHE A 152 16.30 -9.60 17.12
N ASP A 153 16.79 -9.10 18.25
CA ASP A 153 17.33 -9.90 19.35
C ASP A 153 16.17 -10.42 20.23
N ASP A 154 15.21 -9.56 20.56
CA ASP A 154 13.95 -9.91 21.25
C ASP A 154 12.77 -9.98 20.26
N ASP A 155 12.98 -10.68 19.14
CA ASP A 155 11.93 -10.97 18.18
C ASP A 155 10.95 -12.04 18.72
N TYR A 156 9.85 -12.27 18.00
CA TYR A 156 8.98 -13.42 18.26
C TYR A 156 8.87 -14.29 17.01
N LYS A 157 8.86 -15.61 17.20
CA LYS A 157 8.64 -16.57 16.11
C LYS A 157 7.46 -17.47 16.45
N THR A 158 6.62 -17.76 15.47
CA THR A 158 5.48 -18.68 15.68
C THR A 158 5.91 -20.12 16.05
N LEU A 159 7.17 -20.47 15.77
CA LEU A 159 7.79 -21.76 16.14
C LEU A 159 8.29 -21.82 17.59
N ASP A 160 8.33 -20.70 18.31
CA ASP A 160 8.86 -20.67 19.67
C ASP A 160 7.88 -21.34 20.63
N LEU A 161 8.42 -22.18 21.53
CA LEU A 161 7.61 -22.98 22.45
C LEU A 161 6.61 -22.14 23.29
N PRO A 162 6.97 -20.98 23.87
CA PRO A 162 6.03 -20.10 24.57
C PRO A 162 4.90 -19.57 23.68
N TYR A 163 5.21 -19.28 22.41
CA TYR A 163 4.22 -18.80 21.44
C TYR A 163 3.20 -19.90 21.15
N MET A 164 3.67 -21.12 20.87
CA MET A 164 2.82 -22.29 20.61
C MET A 164 1.96 -22.67 21.82
N GLU A 165 2.47 -22.52 23.05
CA GLU A 165 1.69 -22.76 24.27
C GLU A 165 0.53 -21.75 24.39
N SER A 166 0.77 -20.49 24.03
CA SER A 166 -0.28 -19.45 23.98
C SER A 166 -1.33 -19.75 22.90
N VAL A 167 -0.91 -20.26 21.74
CA VAL A 167 -1.82 -20.73 20.67
C VAL A 167 -2.67 -21.90 21.15
N MET A 168 -2.08 -22.85 21.88
CA MET A 168 -2.77 -23.96 22.51
C MET A 168 -3.80 -23.48 23.54
N TRP A 169 -3.45 -22.51 24.37
CA TRP A 169 -4.37 -21.87 25.30
C TRP A 169 -5.56 -21.22 24.57
N ALA A 170 -5.30 -20.52 23.46
CA ALA A 170 -6.36 -19.88 22.68
C ALA A 170 -7.34 -20.92 22.12
N PHE A 171 -6.83 -22.02 21.54
CA PHE A 171 -7.66 -23.12 21.07
C PHE A 171 -8.54 -23.69 22.19
N LYS A 172 -7.94 -24.02 23.35
CA LYS A 172 -8.69 -24.54 24.50
C LYS A 172 -9.75 -23.54 24.97
N THR A 173 -9.41 -22.27 25.06
CA THR A 173 -10.34 -21.23 25.53
C THR A 173 -11.54 -21.07 24.59
N LEU A 174 -11.31 -21.12 23.27
CA LEU A 174 -12.40 -21.14 22.29
C LEU A 174 -13.27 -22.39 22.42
N HIS A 175 -12.66 -23.56 22.63
CA HIS A 175 -13.36 -24.82 22.87
C HIS A 175 -14.22 -24.76 24.14
N ASP A 176 -13.69 -24.26 25.25
CA ASP A 176 -14.42 -24.10 26.51
C ASP A 176 -15.60 -23.11 26.37
N LYS A 177 -15.50 -22.13 25.46
CA LYS A 177 -16.59 -21.22 25.09
C LYS A 177 -17.61 -21.82 24.12
N GLY A 178 -17.40 -23.07 23.67
CA GLY A 178 -18.25 -23.74 22.68
C GLY A 178 -18.08 -23.23 21.25
N LEU A 179 -17.01 -22.49 20.96
CA LEU A 179 -16.74 -21.91 19.63
C LEU A 179 -15.88 -22.81 18.74
N ILE A 180 -15.37 -23.94 19.26
CA ILE A 180 -14.66 -24.95 18.47
C ILE A 180 -15.52 -26.20 18.30
N TYR A 181 -15.66 -26.66 17.06
CA TYR A 181 -16.33 -27.92 16.76
C TYR A 181 -15.64 -28.66 15.60
N GLU A 182 -15.84 -29.98 15.54
CA GLU A 182 -15.47 -30.81 14.40
C GLU A 182 -16.69 -30.98 13.49
N GLY A 183 -16.50 -30.74 12.19
CA GLY A 183 -17.57 -30.87 11.19
C GLY A 183 -17.12 -31.60 9.95
N TYR A 184 -18.01 -32.40 9.36
CA TYR A 184 -17.84 -33.01 8.04
C TYR A 184 -18.48 -32.10 6.98
N ARG A 185 -17.65 -31.32 6.28
CA ARG A 185 -18.10 -30.26 5.37
C ARG A 185 -17.41 -30.36 4.02
N VAL A 186 -18.08 -29.86 2.98
CA VAL A 186 -17.43 -29.65 1.68
C VAL A 186 -16.52 -28.42 1.77
N LEU A 187 -15.22 -28.63 1.62
CA LEU A 187 -14.20 -27.59 1.68
C LEU A 187 -13.40 -27.56 0.38
N ALA A 188 -12.88 -26.38 0.04
CA ALA A 188 -11.85 -26.27 -0.98
C ALA A 188 -10.62 -27.05 -0.52
N TYR A 189 -10.08 -27.88 -1.41
CA TYR A 189 -9.04 -28.84 -1.08
C TYR A 189 -7.96 -28.84 -2.16
N CYS A 190 -6.72 -28.73 -1.70
CA CYS A 190 -5.55 -28.83 -2.57
C CYS A 190 -5.11 -30.29 -2.61
N TRP A 191 -5.34 -30.98 -3.72
CA TRP A 191 -4.95 -32.39 -3.89
C TRP A 191 -3.44 -32.60 -3.98
N ARG A 192 -2.67 -31.57 -4.38
CA ARG A 192 -1.21 -31.61 -4.34
C ARG A 192 -0.64 -31.45 -2.93
N CYS A 193 -1.18 -30.50 -2.16
CA CYS A 193 -0.76 -30.26 -0.77
C CYS A 193 -1.52 -31.16 0.22
N GLU A 194 -2.49 -31.95 -0.26
CA GLU A 194 -3.31 -32.88 0.51
C GLU A 194 -3.93 -32.27 1.77
N THR A 195 -4.50 -31.07 1.65
CA THR A 195 -5.10 -30.37 2.79
C THR A 195 -6.30 -29.53 2.38
N PRO A 196 -7.34 -29.41 3.24
CA PRO A 196 -8.36 -28.38 3.07
C PRO A 196 -7.74 -26.99 3.23
N LEU A 197 -8.35 -26.01 2.59
CA LEU A 197 -8.03 -24.59 2.69
C LEU A 197 -9.24 -23.83 3.23
N SER A 198 -8.98 -22.72 3.92
CA SER A 198 -10.04 -21.87 4.47
C SER A 198 -10.67 -20.96 3.41
N ASN A 199 -11.83 -20.38 3.77
CA ASN A 199 -12.50 -19.37 2.94
C ASN A 199 -11.64 -18.11 2.74
N THR A 200 -10.74 -17.80 3.68
CA THR A 200 -9.80 -16.69 3.56
C THR A 200 -8.71 -17.00 2.54
N GLU A 201 -8.10 -18.19 2.62
CA GLU A 201 -7.07 -18.63 1.68
C GLU A 201 -7.57 -18.72 0.23
N THR A 202 -8.83 -19.12 0.02
CA THR A 202 -9.43 -19.18 -1.32
C THR A 202 -9.82 -17.82 -1.90
N ARG A 203 -9.72 -16.75 -1.12
CA ARG A 203 -10.05 -15.38 -1.52
C ARG A 203 -8.84 -14.45 -1.49
N MET A 204 -7.64 -15.00 -1.32
CA MET A 204 -6.39 -14.27 -1.50
C MET A 204 -6.17 -13.93 -2.97
N ASP A 205 -5.26 -12.99 -3.22
CA ASP A 205 -4.90 -12.57 -4.57
C ASP A 205 -4.47 -13.74 -5.46
N ASP A 206 -4.79 -13.64 -6.76
CA ASP A 206 -4.35 -14.57 -7.81
C ASP A 206 -4.80 -16.04 -7.61
N VAL A 207 -5.75 -16.29 -6.70
CA VAL A 207 -6.36 -17.61 -6.49
C VAL A 207 -7.31 -17.97 -7.63
N TYR A 208 -8.17 -17.03 -8.01
CA TYR A 208 -9.09 -17.23 -9.13
C TYR A 208 -8.39 -16.89 -10.45
N ARG A 209 -8.39 -17.84 -11.37
CA ARG A 209 -7.73 -17.71 -12.68
C ARG A 209 -8.60 -18.28 -13.78
N ASP A 210 -8.55 -17.67 -14.95
CA ASP A 210 -9.27 -18.17 -16.11
C ASP A 210 -8.71 -19.52 -16.54
N ARG A 211 -9.62 -20.49 -16.68
CA ARG A 211 -9.33 -21.84 -17.12
C ARG A 211 -10.42 -22.31 -18.09
N GLN A 212 -10.04 -23.19 -19.01
CA GLN A 212 -10.97 -23.90 -19.87
C GLN A 212 -11.27 -25.28 -19.31
N ASP A 213 -12.55 -25.58 -19.12
CA ASP A 213 -13.06 -26.87 -18.65
C ASP A 213 -14.11 -27.44 -19.60
N PRO A 214 -14.28 -28.77 -19.66
CA PRO A 214 -15.35 -29.38 -20.43
C PRO A 214 -16.72 -29.05 -19.82
N ALA A 215 -17.65 -28.63 -20.67
CA ALA A 215 -19.04 -28.41 -20.29
C ALA A 215 -19.94 -29.48 -20.92
N LEU A 216 -20.74 -30.15 -20.11
CA LEU A 216 -21.67 -31.19 -20.53
C LEU A 216 -23.10 -30.80 -20.20
N THR A 217 -24.02 -31.07 -21.12
CA THR A 217 -25.45 -31.20 -20.84
C THR A 217 -25.85 -32.65 -20.98
N VAL A 218 -26.42 -33.24 -19.93
CA VAL A 218 -26.76 -34.67 -19.87
C VAL A 218 -28.24 -34.89 -19.52
N ARG A 219 -28.80 -35.98 -20.05
CA ARG A 219 -30.19 -36.41 -19.84
C ARG A 219 -30.29 -37.30 -18.61
N PHE A 220 -31.21 -36.96 -17.71
CA PHE A 220 -31.63 -37.80 -16.60
C PHE A 220 -33.08 -38.24 -16.82
N ALA A 221 -33.29 -39.52 -17.11
CA ALA A 221 -34.62 -40.04 -17.44
C ALA A 221 -35.49 -40.16 -16.18
N LEU A 222 -36.63 -39.48 -16.15
CA LEU A 222 -37.69 -39.70 -15.17
C LEU A 222 -38.36 -41.04 -15.40
N GLU A 223 -38.93 -41.64 -14.36
CA GLU A 223 -39.73 -42.87 -14.50
C GLU A 223 -40.98 -42.67 -15.39
N THR A 224 -41.43 -41.43 -15.55
CA THR A 224 -42.55 -41.05 -16.42
C THR A 224 -42.19 -41.00 -17.91
N GLY A 225 -40.91 -41.13 -18.26
CA GLY A 225 -40.41 -41.20 -19.63
C GLY A 225 -39.82 -39.90 -20.20
N GLU A 226 -40.08 -38.74 -19.58
CA GLU A 226 -39.37 -37.49 -19.93
C GLU A 226 -37.94 -37.47 -19.35
N SER A 227 -37.04 -36.69 -19.94
CA SER A 227 -35.68 -36.49 -19.44
C SER A 227 -35.45 -35.07 -18.94
N LEU A 228 -34.95 -34.93 -17.72
CA LEU A 228 -34.42 -33.66 -17.20
C LEU A 228 -33.04 -33.40 -17.80
N LEU A 229 -32.78 -32.18 -18.27
CA LEU A 229 -31.46 -31.79 -18.77
C LEU A 229 -30.70 -31.04 -17.68
N ALA A 230 -29.58 -31.58 -17.22
CA ALA A 230 -28.70 -30.88 -16.29
C ALA A 230 -27.37 -30.53 -16.97
N TRP A 231 -26.82 -29.38 -16.62
CA TRP A 231 -25.55 -28.88 -17.13
C TRP A 231 -24.47 -28.89 -16.04
N THR A 232 -23.23 -29.23 -16.41
CA THR A 232 -22.08 -29.22 -15.50
C THR A 232 -20.77 -28.92 -16.24
N THR A 233 -19.85 -28.23 -15.55
CA THR A 233 -18.44 -28.03 -15.96
C THR A 233 -17.49 -29.03 -15.32
N THR A 234 -18.00 -29.91 -14.45
CA THR A 234 -17.25 -30.93 -13.73
C THR A 234 -17.77 -32.33 -14.04
N PRO A 235 -17.56 -32.88 -15.27
CA PRO A 235 -18.01 -34.22 -15.62
C PRO A 235 -17.61 -35.30 -14.60
N TRP A 236 -16.44 -35.16 -13.98
CA TRP A 236 -15.94 -36.05 -12.93
C TRP A 236 -16.81 -36.11 -11.67
N THR A 237 -17.77 -35.20 -11.44
CA THR A 237 -18.69 -35.33 -10.29
C THR A 237 -19.94 -36.16 -10.62
N LEU A 238 -20.24 -36.42 -11.90
CA LEU A 238 -21.43 -37.15 -12.33
C LEU A 238 -21.50 -38.61 -11.81
N PRO A 239 -20.40 -39.37 -11.66
CA PRO A 239 -20.42 -40.67 -10.98
C PRO A 239 -20.96 -40.64 -9.55
N SER A 240 -20.89 -39.48 -8.89
CA SER A 240 -21.37 -39.25 -7.52
C SER A 240 -22.67 -38.45 -7.46
N ASN A 241 -23.42 -38.40 -8.56
CA ASN A 241 -24.74 -37.78 -8.57
C ASN A 241 -25.71 -38.55 -7.66
N LEU A 242 -26.37 -37.84 -6.75
CA LEU A 242 -27.40 -38.44 -5.88
C LEU A 242 -28.75 -37.71 -5.93
N ALA A 243 -28.83 -36.50 -6.49
CA ALA A 243 -30.08 -35.79 -6.70
C ALA A 243 -30.01 -34.83 -7.90
N LEU A 244 -31.17 -34.29 -8.29
CA LEU A 244 -31.25 -33.11 -9.15
C LEU A 244 -31.94 -31.98 -8.40
N ALA A 245 -31.50 -30.75 -8.58
CA ALA A 245 -32.10 -29.58 -7.94
C ALA A 245 -32.81 -28.69 -8.97
N VAL A 246 -34.00 -28.22 -8.59
CA VAL A 246 -34.80 -27.26 -9.36
C VAL A 246 -35.27 -26.14 -8.45
N ASN A 247 -35.42 -24.94 -9.01
CA ASN A 247 -36.05 -23.84 -8.29
C ASN A 247 -37.58 -24.04 -8.35
N PRO A 248 -38.29 -24.12 -7.20
CA PRO A 248 -39.72 -24.38 -7.20
C PRO A 248 -40.53 -23.28 -7.90
N ASP A 249 -39.97 -22.07 -8.03
CA ASP A 249 -40.58 -20.90 -8.62
C ASP A 249 -40.19 -20.61 -10.07
N VAL A 250 -39.50 -21.53 -10.73
CA VAL A 250 -39.14 -21.40 -12.16
C VAL A 250 -40.11 -22.22 -13.01
N ASP A 251 -40.43 -21.70 -14.20
CA ASP A 251 -41.20 -22.42 -15.21
C ASP A 251 -40.27 -23.25 -16.09
N TYR A 252 -40.62 -24.52 -16.28
CA TYR A 252 -39.87 -25.51 -17.04
C TYR A 252 -40.67 -25.96 -18.27
N ALA A 253 -40.05 -25.87 -19.44
CA ALA A 253 -40.66 -26.26 -20.70
C ALA A 253 -40.44 -27.76 -20.97
N ILE A 254 -41.48 -28.44 -21.48
CA ILE A 254 -41.38 -29.80 -21.99
C ILE A 254 -41.26 -29.73 -23.51
N MET A 255 -40.10 -30.09 -24.03
CA MET A 255 -39.77 -30.08 -25.46
C MET A 255 -39.79 -31.51 -26.01
N GLU A 256 -40.54 -31.76 -27.08
CA GLU A 256 -40.60 -33.05 -27.76
C GLU A 256 -39.85 -32.98 -29.10
N LEU A 257 -38.87 -33.87 -29.30
CA LEU A 257 -38.10 -33.99 -30.53
C LEU A 257 -37.95 -35.47 -30.87
N ASN A 258 -38.33 -35.88 -32.08
CA ASN A 258 -38.28 -37.28 -32.54
C ASN A 258 -38.97 -38.29 -31.60
N GLY A 259 -40.00 -37.86 -30.88
CA GLY A 259 -40.73 -38.68 -29.89
C GLY A 259 -40.09 -38.74 -28.50
N GLU A 260 -38.96 -38.07 -28.27
CA GLU A 260 -38.32 -37.94 -26.96
C GLU A 260 -38.67 -36.61 -26.29
N ARG A 261 -39.03 -36.64 -25.01
CA ARG A 261 -39.39 -35.45 -24.23
C ARG A 261 -38.26 -35.03 -23.30
N SER A 262 -37.92 -33.75 -23.35
CA SER A 262 -36.85 -33.14 -22.57
C SER A 262 -37.38 -31.97 -21.75
N ILE A 263 -36.88 -31.78 -20.54
CA ILE A 263 -37.30 -30.72 -19.62
C ILE A 263 -36.09 -29.85 -19.27
N LEU A 264 -36.25 -28.54 -19.42
CA LEU A 264 -35.31 -27.49 -19.03
C LEU A 264 -36.08 -26.21 -18.70
N ALA A 265 -35.45 -25.27 -17.99
CA ALA A 265 -36.06 -23.99 -17.68
C ALA A 265 -36.44 -23.24 -18.96
N GLU A 266 -37.65 -22.67 -19.00
CA GLU A 266 -38.18 -21.97 -20.18
C GLU A 266 -37.25 -20.82 -20.61
N ALA A 267 -36.70 -20.08 -19.65
CA ALA A 267 -35.74 -19.01 -19.88
C ALA A 267 -34.44 -19.48 -20.55
N ARG A 268 -34.11 -20.78 -20.52
CA ARG A 268 -32.91 -21.36 -21.14
C ARG A 268 -33.12 -21.93 -22.53
N LEU A 269 -34.35 -21.95 -23.06
CA LEU A 269 -34.63 -22.50 -24.39
C LEU A 269 -33.78 -21.84 -25.49
N GLY A 270 -33.60 -20.52 -25.43
CA GLY A 270 -32.76 -19.78 -26.38
C GLY A 270 -31.31 -20.26 -26.44
N ALA A 271 -30.74 -20.72 -25.32
CA ALA A 271 -29.37 -21.22 -25.26
C ALA A 271 -29.19 -22.60 -25.92
N TYR A 272 -30.29 -23.32 -26.16
CA TYR A 272 -30.34 -24.67 -26.72
C TYR A 272 -31.13 -24.74 -28.04
N GLU A 273 -31.29 -23.63 -28.76
CA GLU A 273 -32.03 -23.58 -30.04
C GLU A 273 -31.50 -24.58 -31.07
N ARG A 274 -30.17 -24.81 -31.09
CA ARG A 274 -29.54 -25.76 -32.03
C ARG A 274 -29.88 -27.20 -31.68
N GLU A 275 -29.85 -27.54 -30.40
CA GLU A 275 -30.14 -28.88 -29.90
C GLU A 275 -31.63 -29.23 -29.99
N PHE A 276 -32.50 -28.22 -30.02
CA PHE A 276 -33.95 -28.36 -30.14
C PHE A 276 -34.52 -27.89 -31.49
N ASP A 277 -33.70 -27.83 -32.53
CA ASP A 277 -34.19 -27.51 -33.88
C ASP A 277 -35.25 -28.54 -34.33
N GLY A 278 -36.42 -28.06 -34.73
CA GLY A 278 -37.58 -28.89 -35.05
C GLY A 278 -38.33 -29.50 -33.86
N ALA A 279 -37.94 -29.21 -32.61
CA ALA A 279 -38.67 -29.65 -31.42
C ALA A 279 -39.96 -28.86 -31.20
N VAL A 280 -41.00 -29.49 -30.65
CA VAL A 280 -42.27 -28.85 -30.32
C VAL A 280 -42.43 -28.76 -28.81
N ARG A 281 -42.82 -27.60 -28.28
CA ARG A 281 -43.22 -27.46 -26.88
C ARG A 281 -44.56 -28.16 -26.67
N VAL A 282 -44.56 -29.24 -25.90
CA VAL A 282 -45.75 -30.06 -25.62
C VAL A 282 -46.36 -29.80 -24.24
N GLY A 283 -45.68 -29.02 -23.39
CA GLY A 283 -46.17 -28.66 -22.07
C GLY A 283 -45.25 -27.73 -21.30
N THR A 284 -45.67 -27.38 -20.09
CA THR A 284 -44.93 -26.55 -19.13
C THR A 284 -45.28 -27.00 -17.73
N LEU A 285 -44.30 -26.97 -16.85
CA LEU A 285 -44.40 -27.36 -15.46
C LEU A 285 -43.81 -26.27 -14.60
N ARG A 286 -44.34 -26.10 -13.39
CA ARG A 286 -43.66 -25.33 -12.36
C ARG A 286 -42.56 -26.21 -11.75
N GLY A 287 -41.45 -25.62 -11.28
CA GLY A 287 -40.41 -26.40 -10.60
C GLY A 287 -40.95 -27.21 -9.42
N ALA A 288 -41.92 -26.65 -8.70
CA ALA A 288 -42.65 -27.35 -7.63
C ALA A 288 -43.30 -28.67 -8.09
N ASP A 289 -43.73 -28.77 -9.36
CA ASP A 289 -44.34 -29.99 -9.92
C ASP A 289 -43.31 -31.09 -10.20
N LEU A 290 -42.02 -30.75 -10.26
CA LEU A 290 -40.91 -31.68 -10.49
C LEU A 290 -40.36 -32.25 -9.18
N VAL A 291 -40.50 -31.52 -8.06
CA VAL A 291 -39.95 -31.91 -6.76
C VAL A 291 -40.48 -33.28 -6.32
N GLY A 292 -39.58 -34.14 -5.87
CA GLY A 292 -39.87 -35.50 -5.41
C GLY A 292 -39.94 -36.55 -6.52
N ARG A 293 -39.93 -36.17 -7.81
CA ARG A 293 -39.97 -37.16 -8.90
C ARG A 293 -38.68 -37.99 -8.93
N PRO A 294 -38.77 -39.32 -9.05
CA PRO A 294 -37.61 -40.19 -9.20
C PRO A 294 -37.05 -40.13 -10.62
N TYR A 295 -35.74 -40.31 -10.75
CA TYR A 295 -35.05 -40.45 -12.03
C TYR A 295 -34.08 -41.63 -12.00
N ARG A 296 -33.77 -42.17 -13.18
CA ARG A 296 -32.78 -43.23 -13.35
C ARG A 296 -31.36 -42.64 -13.27
N PRO A 297 -30.47 -43.15 -12.39
CA PRO A 297 -29.09 -42.67 -12.30
C PRO A 297 -28.30 -42.90 -13.58
N LEU A 298 -27.26 -42.08 -13.78
CA LEU A 298 -26.32 -42.23 -14.91
C LEU A 298 -25.33 -43.38 -14.70
N PHE A 299 -25.05 -43.71 -13.44
CA PHE A 299 -24.11 -44.74 -13.01
C PHE A 299 -24.71 -45.56 -11.88
N ASP A 300 -24.40 -46.86 -11.84
CA ASP A 300 -24.98 -47.78 -10.86
C ASP A 300 -24.19 -47.84 -9.53
N TYR A 301 -23.07 -47.10 -9.39
CA TYR A 301 -22.15 -47.20 -8.24
C TYR A 301 -22.81 -46.94 -6.88
N PHE A 302 -23.81 -46.07 -6.83
CA PHE A 302 -24.52 -45.68 -5.61
C PHE A 302 -26.02 -45.97 -5.70
N ALA A 303 -26.45 -46.91 -6.55
CA ALA A 303 -27.87 -47.20 -6.79
C ALA A 303 -28.68 -47.53 -5.52
N ASP A 304 -28.02 -48.06 -4.48
CA ASP A 304 -28.60 -48.40 -3.19
C ASP A 304 -28.63 -47.23 -2.17
N ALA A 305 -28.26 -46.00 -2.58
CA ALA A 305 -28.23 -44.84 -1.70
C ALA A 305 -29.63 -44.47 -1.18
N THR A 306 -29.73 -44.27 0.14
CA THR A 306 -30.99 -43.94 0.82
C THR A 306 -31.56 -42.60 0.35
N ASN A 307 -32.85 -42.55 0.04
CA ASN A 307 -33.59 -41.34 -0.38
C ASN A 307 -33.04 -40.61 -1.63
N ALA A 308 -32.11 -41.22 -2.37
CA ALA A 308 -31.43 -40.61 -3.50
C ALA A 308 -32.24 -40.71 -4.82
N PHE A 309 -31.65 -40.19 -5.90
CA PHE A 309 -32.14 -40.24 -7.28
C PHE A 309 -33.53 -39.64 -7.48
N ARG A 310 -33.75 -38.50 -6.85
CA ARG A 310 -34.98 -37.71 -6.97
C ARG A 310 -34.68 -36.22 -7.14
N VAL A 311 -35.69 -35.50 -7.60
CA VAL A 311 -35.62 -34.03 -7.72
C VAL A 311 -35.87 -33.37 -6.36
N LEU A 312 -35.03 -32.40 -5.99
CA LEU A 312 -35.12 -31.60 -4.78
C LEU A 312 -35.46 -30.14 -5.12
N ALA A 313 -36.16 -29.47 -4.20
CA ALA A 313 -36.36 -28.03 -4.27
C ALA A 313 -35.10 -27.30 -3.77
N ALA A 314 -34.62 -26.32 -4.53
CA ALA A 314 -33.45 -25.53 -4.18
C ALA A 314 -33.56 -24.09 -4.71
N GLU A 315 -33.58 -23.11 -3.81
CA GLU A 315 -33.72 -21.69 -4.17
C GLU A 315 -32.45 -21.11 -4.83
N PHE A 316 -31.28 -21.70 -4.58
CA PHE A 316 -30.02 -21.26 -5.18
C PHE A 316 -29.92 -21.56 -6.69
N VAL A 317 -30.82 -22.38 -7.25
CA VAL A 317 -30.85 -22.68 -8.68
C VAL A 317 -31.34 -21.46 -9.46
N THR A 318 -30.50 -20.97 -10.39
CA THR A 318 -30.80 -19.82 -11.25
C THR A 318 -31.06 -20.26 -12.71
N THR A 319 -31.51 -19.32 -13.53
CA THR A 319 -31.69 -19.50 -14.98
C THR A 319 -30.76 -18.61 -15.82
N GLU A 320 -29.68 -18.10 -15.21
CA GLU A 320 -28.69 -17.26 -15.89
C GLU A 320 -27.78 -18.08 -16.81
N ASP A 321 -27.42 -19.30 -16.37
CA ASP A 321 -26.56 -20.25 -17.07
C ASP A 321 -27.09 -21.68 -17.01
N GLY A 322 -26.44 -22.60 -17.74
CA GLY A 322 -26.83 -24.01 -17.79
C GLY A 322 -28.26 -24.22 -18.33
N THR A 323 -29.02 -25.10 -17.68
CA THR A 323 -30.38 -25.53 -18.07
C THR A 323 -31.47 -25.11 -17.07
N GLY A 324 -31.10 -24.51 -15.94
CA GLY A 324 -32.00 -24.31 -14.79
C GLY A 324 -32.32 -25.59 -13.98
N ILE A 325 -31.58 -26.68 -14.23
CA ILE A 325 -31.61 -27.91 -13.43
C ILE A 325 -30.17 -28.26 -13.09
N VAL A 326 -29.88 -28.45 -11.80
CA VAL A 326 -28.52 -28.67 -11.30
C VAL A 326 -28.34 -30.13 -10.89
N HIS A 327 -27.25 -30.75 -11.36
CA HIS A 327 -26.82 -32.05 -10.87
C HIS A 327 -26.23 -31.90 -9.47
N MET A 328 -26.65 -32.74 -8.53
CA MET A 328 -26.20 -32.68 -7.14
C MET A 328 -25.24 -33.83 -6.83
N ALA A 329 -24.03 -33.51 -6.41
CA ALA A 329 -23.03 -34.43 -5.86
C ALA A 329 -22.62 -33.95 -4.46
N PRO A 330 -23.31 -34.40 -3.39
CA PRO A 330 -23.17 -33.83 -2.04
C PRO A 330 -21.80 -34.01 -1.39
N GLY A 331 -20.91 -34.82 -1.96
CA GLY A 331 -19.51 -34.89 -1.54
C GLY A 331 -18.62 -33.80 -2.13
N PHE A 332 -19.08 -33.02 -3.11
CA PHE A 332 -18.25 -32.10 -3.90
C PHE A 332 -18.84 -30.70 -4.08
N GLY A 333 -20.04 -30.42 -3.56
CA GLY A 333 -20.65 -29.09 -3.51
C GLY A 333 -21.24 -28.77 -2.14
N GLU A 334 -21.03 -27.55 -1.63
CA GLU A 334 -21.54 -27.13 -0.31
C GLU A 334 -23.07 -27.04 -0.30
N ASP A 335 -23.64 -26.33 -1.28
CA ASP A 335 -25.09 -26.25 -1.47
C ASP A 335 -25.70 -27.63 -1.75
N ASP A 336 -24.98 -28.48 -2.49
CA ASP A 336 -25.33 -29.88 -2.74
C ASP A 336 -25.45 -30.67 -1.44
N GLN A 337 -24.44 -30.55 -0.58
CA GLN A 337 -24.38 -31.21 0.71
C GLN A 337 -25.55 -30.78 1.60
N LEU A 338 -25.80 -29.48 1.72
CA LEU A 338 -26.87 -28.94 2.57
C LEU A 338 -28.25 -29.38 2.09
N ALA A 339 -28.54 -29.28 0.79
CA ALA A 339 -29.83 -29.67 0.23
C ALA A 339 -30.06 -31.19 0.32
N CYS A 340 -29.02 -32.01 0.06
CA CYS A 340 -29.12 -33.46 0.18
C CYS A 340 -29.29 -33.90 1.64
N GLN A 341 -28.54 -33.32 2.58
CA GLN A 341 -28.68 -33.61 4.02
C GLN A 341 -30.10 -33.27 4.53
N ALA A 342 -30.64 -32.11 4.14
CA ALA A 342 -32.02 -31.74 4.49
C ALA A 342 -33.06 -32.74 3.94
N ALA A 343 -32.74 -33.40 2.83
CA ALA A 343 -33.55 -34.45 2.22
C ALA A 343 -33.26 -35.86 2.77
N GLY A 344 -32.34 -36.02 3.74
CA GLY A 344 -31.94 -37.32 4.29
C GLY A 344 -31.16 -38.19 3.31
N ILE A 345 -30.34 -37.56 2.46
CA ILE A 345 -29.40 -38.20 1.53
C ILE A 345 -27.98 -37.98 2.06
N ASP A 346 -27.27 -39.06 2.34
CA ASP A 346 -25.90 -39.01 2.85
C ASP A 346 -24.90 -38.61 1.75
N ALA A 347 -23.87 -37.85 2.13
CA ALA A 347 -22.83 -37.43 1.20
C ALA A 347 -21.87 -38.58 0.89
N VAL A 348 -21.61 -38.83 -0.39
CA VAL A 348 -20.57 -39.77 -0.87
C VAL A 348 -19.41 -38.98 -1.46
N CYS A 349 -18.17 -39.34 -1.11
CA CYS A 349 -16.95 -38.68 -1.59
C CYS A 349 -15.93 -39.74 -2.04
N PRO A 350 -16.13 -40.39 -3.21
CA PRO A 350 -15.27 -41.47 -3.69
C PRO A 350 -13.94 -40.95 -4.28
N MET A 351 -13.19 -40.18 -3.48
CA MET A 351 -11.95 -39.53 -3.87
C MET A 351 -10.94 -39.61 -2.72
N ASP A 352 -9.71 -40.07 -2.99
CA ASP A 352 -8.64 -40.17 -1.99
C ASP A 352 -7.95 -38.81 -1.76
N SER A 353 -6.96 -38.74 -0.87
CA SER A 353 -6.26 -37.49 -0.53
C SER A 353 -5.53 -36.87 -1.73
N HIS A 354 -5.18 -37.64 -2.76
CA HIS A 354 -4.48 -37.19 -3.95
C HIS A 354 -5.41 -36.71 -5.07
N GLY A 355 -6.73 -36.71 -4.85
CA GLY A 355 -7.69 -36.34 -5.88
C GLY A 355 -7.93 -37.46 -6.89
N CYS A 356 -7.64 -38.72 -6.55
CA CYS A 356 -7.90 -39.88 -7.39
C CYS A 356 -9.18 -40.61 -6.95
N TYR A 357 -9.88 -41.25 -7.88
CA TYR A 357 -11.07 -42.04 -7.52
C TYR A 357 -10.72 -43.24 -6.64
N THR A 358 -11.58 -43.51 -5.66
CA THR A 358 -11.50 -44.69 -4.79
C THR A 358 -12.29 -45.88 -5.35
N ALA A 359 -12.26 -47.01 -4.65
CA ALA A 359 -12.83 -48.29 -5.12
C ALA A 359 -14.34 -48.27 -5.38
N GLU A 360 -15.07 -47.31 -4.80
CA GLU A 360 -16.50 -47.10 -5.03
C GLU A 360 -16.81 -46.73 -6.49
N VAL A 361 -15.91 -46.03 -7.18
CA VAL A 361 -16.02 -45.71 -8.62
C VAL A 361 -15.06 -46.62 -9.38
N THR A 362 -15.53 -47.83 -9.68
CA THR A 362 -14.68 -48.96 -10.12
C THR A 362 -13.98 -48.76 -11.46
N ASP A 363 -14.54 -47.95 -12.36
CA ASP A 363 -14.03 -47.85 -13.74
C ASP A 363 -12.77 -46.97 -13.87
N TRP A 364 -12.51 -46.11 -12.88
CA TRP A 364 -11.41 -45.13 -12.90
C TRP A 364 -10.60 -45.10 -11.60
N VAL A 365 -10.63 -46.18 -10.81
CA VAL A 365 -9.90 -46.28 -9.54
C VAL A 365 -8.43 -45.91 -9.73
N GLY A 366 -7.93 -45.03 -8.86
CA GLY A 366 -6.54 -44.56 -8.88
C GLY A 366 -6.22 -43.53 -9.97
N GLN A 367 -7.19 -43.15 -10.80
CA GLN A 367 -7.04 -42.07 -11.77
C GLN A 367 -7.47 -40.73 -11.16
N HIS A 368 -6.68 -39.68 -11.40
CA HIS A 368 -7.00 -38.33 -10.93
C HIS A 368 -8.31 -37.82 -11.56
N VAL A 369 -9.17 -37.18 -10.77
CA VAL A 369 -10.54 -36.80 -11.19
C VAL A 369 -10.56 -35.91 -12.44
N PHE A 370 -9.64 -34.95 -12.56
CA PHE A 370 -9.55 -34.10 -13.75
C PHE A 370 -9.11 -34.89 -15.00
N GLU A 371 -8.21 -35.86 -14.84
CA GLU A 371 -7.73 -36.71 -15.94
C GLU A 371 -8.77 -37.73 -16.37
N ALA A 372 -9.71 -38.08 -15.49
CA ALA A 372 -10.80 -38.99 -15.78
C ALA A 372 -11.93 -38.35 -16.59
N ASN A 373 -12.01 -37.00 -16.68
CA ASN A 373 -13.04 -36.30 -17.43
C ASN A 373 -13.26 -36.86 -18.86
N PRO A 374 -12.24 -37.05 -19.72
CA PRO A 374 -12.43 -37.62 -21.06
C PRO A 374 -13.02 -39.03 -21.04
N ALA A 375 -12.66 -39.86 -20.06
CA ALA A 375 -13.18 -41.22 -19.92
C ALA A 375 -14.63 -41.24 -19.45
N VAL A 376 -14.99 -40.39 -18.48
CA VAL A 376 -16.37 -40.17 -18.03
C VAL A 376 -17.24 -39.66 -19.19
N ILE A 377 -16.77 -38.64 -19.93
CA ILE A 377 -17.48 -38.10 -21.10
C ILE A 377 -17.69 -39.19 -22.16
N LYS A 378 -16.67 -40.02 -22.43
CA LYS A 378 -16.77 -41.13 -23.40
C LYS A 378 -17.82 -42.16 -22.97
N HIS A 379 -17.86 -42.52 -21.69
CA HIS A 379 -18.87 -43.42 -21.14
C HIS A 379 -20.29 -42.85 -21.35
N LEU A 380 -20.51 -41.59 -20.98
CA LEU A 380 -21.82 -40.93 -21.11
C LEU A 380 -22.26 -40.79 -22.58
N LYS A 381 -21.33 -40.53 -23.50
CA LYS A 381 -21.63 -40.53 -24.94
C LYS A 381 -22.02 -41.91 -25.45
N ALA A 382 -21.34 -42.96 -24.99
CA ALA A 382 -21.68 -44.34 -25.35
C ALA A 382 -23.05 -44.76 -24.79
N ALA A 383 -23.44 -44.23 -23.62
CA ALA A 383 -24.76 -44.40 -23.03
C ALA A 383 -25.87 -43.58 -23.73
N GLY A 384 -25.54 -42.70 -24.68
CA GLY A 384 -26.51 -41.91 -25.43
C GLY A 384 -27.18 -40.78 -24.64
N VAL A 385 -26.66 -40.43 -23.46
CA VAL A 385 -27.28 -39.44 -22.55
C VAL A 385 -26.75 -38.02 -22.72
N VAL A 386 -25.69 -37.82 -23.51
CA VAL A 386 -25.09 -36.49 -23.74
C VAL A 386 -25.88 -35.71 -24.80
N VAL A 387 -26.40 -34.55 -24.42
CA VAL A 387 -27.10 -33.62 -25.33
C VAL A 387 -26.11 -32.67 -26.00
N ARG A 388 -25.21 -32.09 -25.20
CA ARG A 388 -24.24 -31.09 -25.64
C ARG A 388 -22.91 -31.32 -24.94
N HIS A 389 -21.82 -31.15 -25.68
CA HIS A 389 -20.46 -31.20 -25.16
C HIS A 389 -19.68 -30.01 -25.74
N ASP A 390 -19.31 -29.09 -24.86
CA ASP A 390 -18.67 -27.81 -25.20
C ASP A 390 -17.42 -27.59 -24.33
N THR A 391 -16.71 -26.49 -24.59
CA THR A 391 -15.66 -25.99 -23.71
C THR A 391 -16.11 -24.66 -23.10
N TYR A 392 -15.99 -24.54 -21.79
CA TYR A 392 -16.37 -23.36 -21.03
C TYR A 392 -15.13 -22.69 -20.44
N SER A 393 -15.02 -21.38 -20.65
CA SER A 393 -13.93 -20.58 -20.09
C SER A 393 -14.47 -19.77 -18.93
N HIS A 394 -13.91 -19.97 -17.74
CA HIS A 394 -14.37 -19.31 -16.52
C HIS A 394 -13.24 -19.12 -15.52
N SER A 395 -13.49 -18.27 -14.53
CA SER A 395 -12.59 -18.07 -13.41
C SER A 395 -12.72 -19.22 -12.41
N TYR A 396 -11.65 -19.96 -12.18
CA TYR A 396 -11.64 -21.16 -11.33
C TYR A 396 -10.61 -21.03 -10.20
N PRO A 397 -10.90 -21.52 -8.98
CA PRO A 397 -9.98 -21.38 -7.85
C PRO A 397 -8.77 -22.32 -7.94
N HIS A 398 -7.59 -21.77 -7.66
CA HIS A 398 -6.30 -22.46 -7.61
C HIS A 398 -5.67 -22.26 -6.23
N CYS A 399 -4.86 -23.23 -5.79
CA CYS A 399 -4.16 -23.12 -4.52
C CYS A 399 -3.24 -21.89 -4.51
N TRP A 400 -3.41 -21.04 -3.51
CA TRP A 400 -2.66 -19.79 -3.32
C TRP A 400 -1.14 -19.99 -3.17
N ARG A 401 -0.67 -21.22 -2.95
CA ARG A 401 0.75 -21.56 -2.81
C ARG A 401 1.33 -22.39 -3.95
N CYS A 402 0.64 -23.45 -4.35
CA CYS A 402 1.17 -24.38 -5.34
C CYS A 402 0.64 -24.13 -6.76
N ALA A 403 -0.33 -23.23 -6.91
CA ALA A 403 -0.99 -22.85 -8.17
C ALA A 403 -1.80 -23.95 -8.87
N GLU A 404 -1.95 -25.15 -8.28
CA GLU A 404 -2.80 -26.21 -8.82
C GLU A 404 -4.29 -25.89 -8.66
N PRO A 405 -5.16 -26.30 -9.61
CA PRO A 405 -6.60 -26.11 -9.49
C PRO A 405 -7.15 -26.88 -8.29
N LEU A 406 -8.01 -26.22 -7.51
CA LEU A 406 -8.62 -26.82 -6.33
C LEU A 406 -9.77 -27.75 -6.71
N VAL A 407 -10.04 -28.72 -5.84
CA VAL A 407 -11.28 -29.49 -5.85
C VAL A 407 -12.06 -29.17 -4.60
N TYR A 408 -13.39 -29.22 -4.67
CA TYR A 408 -14.21 -29.19 -3.46
C TYR A 408 -14.49 -30.62 -3.05
N ARG A 409 -14.31 -30.96 -1.77
CA ARG A 409 -14.60 -32.29 -1.25
C ARG A 409 -15.11 -32.27 0.18
N ALA A 410 -15.93 -33.25 0.53
CA ALA A 410 -16.34 -33.50 1.89
C ALA A 410 -15.17 -34.11 2.69
N ILE A 411 -14.81 -33.44 3.79
CA ILE A 411 -13.73 -33.85 4.69
C ILE A 411 -14.05 -33.38 6.11
N SER A 412 -13.58 -34.12 7.12
CA SER A 412 -13.65 -33.69 8.50
C SER A 412 -12.64 -32.56 8.75
N SER A 413 -13.07 -31.51 9.41
CA SER A 413 -12.22 -30.37 9.77
C SER A 413 -12.64 -29.81 11.13
N TRP A 414 -11.71 -29.12 11.79
CA TRP A 414 -11.99 -28.33 12.98
C TRP A 414 -12.29 -26.89 12.59
N PHE A 415 -13.31 -26.31 13.21
CA PHE A 415 -13.79 -24.98 12.89
C PHE A 415 -13.81 -24.07 14.11
N VAL A 416 -13.56 -22.78 13.88
CA VAL A 416 -14.04 -21.70 14.76
C VAL A 416 -15.41 -21.26 14.26
N GLU A 417 -16.42 -21.27 15.12
CA GLU A 417 -17.80 -20.83 14.83
C GLU A 417 -17.90 -19.30 14.74
N VAL A 418 -17.30 -18.72 13.70
CA VAL A 418 -17.29 -17.26 13.46
C VAL A 418 -18.70 -16.72 13.28
N THR A 419 -19.62 -17.52 12.73
CA THR A 419 -21.01 -17.12 12.52
C THR A 419 -21.71 -16.73 13.83
N ALA A 420 -21.36 -17.37 14.95
CA ALA A 420 -21.91 -17.08 16.28
C ALA A 420 -21.48 -15.71 16.85
N ILE A 421 -20.35 -15.15 16.41
CA ILE A 421 -19.80 -13.87 16.90
C ILE A 421 -19.81 -12.76 15.84
N LYS A 422 -20.38 -13.03 14.67
CA LYS A 422 -20.33 -12.17 13.49
C LYS A 422 -20.86 -10.76 13.74
N ASP A 423 -22.04 -10.66 14.37
CA ASP A 423 -22.66 -9.35 14.64
C ASP A 423 -21.80 -8.54 15.62
N ARG A 424 -21.18 -9.21 16.59
CA ARG A 424 -20.27 -8.58 17.54
C ARG A 424 -18.99 -8.08 16.87
N MET A 425 -18.44 -8.84 15.93
CA MET A 425 -17.31 -8.39 15.11
C MET A 425 -17.64 -7.09 14.34
N ILE A 426 -18.85 -6.98 13.79
CA ILE A 426 -19.31 -5.78 13.08
C ILE A 426 -19.38 -4.57 14.01
N GLU A 427 -19.90 -4.75 15.23
CA GLU A 427 -19.96 -3.69 16.24
C GLU A 427 -18.58 -3.21 16.66
N LEU A 428 -17.68 -4.14 16.98
CA LEU A 428 -16.32 -3.83 17.42
C LEU A 428 -15.51 -3.16 16.29
N ASN A 429 -15.71 -3.57 15.04
CA ASN A 429 -15.05 -2.94 13.89
C ASN A 429 -15.39 -1.45 13.73
N LYS A 430 -16.57 -1.00 14.17
CA LYS A 430 -16.94 0.43 14.12
C LYS A 430 -16.05 1.30 15.00
N GLN A 431 -15.50 0.74 16.08
CA GLN A 431 -14.63 1.41 17.04
C GLN A 431 -13.20 1.60 16.51
N ILE A 432 -12.82 0.84 15.48
CA ILE A 432 -11.49 0.88 14.86
C ILE A 432 -11.38 2.10 13.94
N THR A 433 -10.27 2.82 13.99
CA THR A 433 -9.93 3.84 13.00
C THR A 433 -9.27 3.18 11.79
N TRP A 434 -9.92 3.26 10.63
CA TRP A 434 -9.38 2.72 9.38
C TRP A 434 -8.83 3.85 8.51
N VAL A 435 -7.66 3.64 7.93
CA VAL A 435 -7.04 4.54 6.96
C VAL A 435 -6.72 3.71 5.72
N PRO A 436 -7.44 3.87 4.59
CA PRO A 436 -8.53 4.82 4.38
C PRO A 436 -9.86 4.41 5.04
N GLU A 437 -10.67 5.41 5.41
CA GLU A 437 -11.91 5.24 6.20
C GLU A 437 -12.93 4.30 5.54
N HIS A 438 -13.02 4.32 4.21
CA HIS A 438 -14.01 3.54 3.47
C HIS A 438 -13.85 2.03 3.65
N LEU A 439 -12.72 1.51 4.15
CA LEU A 439 -12.53 0.08 4.41
C LEU A 439 -13.43 -0.42 5.55
N LYS A 440 -13.69 0.44 6.55
CA LYS A 440 -14.50 0.13 7.73
C LYS A 440 -15.87 -0.45 7.35
N GLU A 441 -16.58 0.23 6.46
CA GLU A 441 -17.91 -0.18 5.96
C GLU A 441 -17.84 -0.83 4.57
N GLY A 442 -16.72 -0.68 3.87
CA GLY A 442 -16.47 -1.20 2.54
C GLY A 442 -15.96 -2.63 2.55
N SER A 443 -14.76 -2.87 2.01
CA SER A 443 -14.26 -4.23 1.78
C SER A 443 -14.15 -5.04 3.06
N PHE A 444 -13.65 -4.49 4.17
CA PHE A 444 -13.55 -5.23 5.43
C PHE A 444 -14.92 -5.42 6.09
N GLY A 445 -15.72 -4.35 6.23
CA GLY A 445 -17.07 -4.42 6.81
C GLY A 445 -18.01 -5.40 6.09
N LYS A 446 -18.02 -5.39 4.75
CA LYS A 446 -18.84 -6.31 3.95
C LYS A 446 -18.38 -7.77 4.07
N TRP A 447 -17.10 -8.00 4.31
CA TRP A 447 -16.56 -9.35 4.49
C TRP A 447 -16.98 -9.96 5.81
N ILE A 448 -16.81 -9.23 6.91
CA ILE A 448 -17.23 -9.72 8.22
C ILE A 448 -18.76 -9.91 8.28
N ALA A 449 -19.56 -9.09 7.59
CA ALA A 449 -21.01 -9.27 7.50
C ALA A 449 -21.44 -10.59 6.82
N ASN A 450 -20.59 -11.15 5.97
CA ASN A 450 -20.78 -12.40 5.26
C ASN A 450 -19.81 -13.50 5.73
N ALA A 451 -19.22 -13.36 6.92
CA ALA A 451 -18.28 -14.33 7.46
C ALA A 451 -18.94 -15.70 7.61
N ARG A 452 -18.16 -16.73 7.29
CA ARG A 452 -18.48 -18.14 7.47
C ARG A 452 -17.55 -18.73 8.53
N ASP A 453 -17.92 -19.89 9.07
CA ASP A 453 -17.07 -20.58 10.04
C ASP A 453 -15.70 -20.90 9.43
N TRP A 454 -14.68 -20.76 10.26
CA TRP A 454 -13.30 -20.78 9.83
C TRP A 454 -12.71 -22.18 10.04
N SER A 455 -12.43 -22.88 8.93
CA SER A 455 -11.69 -24.15 8.94
C SER A 455 -10.24 -23.91 9.38
N ILE A 456 -9.91 -24.35 10.59
CA ILE A 456 -8.60 -24.14 11.24
C ILE A 456 -7.69 -25.38 11.20
N SER A 457 -8.15 -26.53 10.71
CA SER A 457 -7.27 -27.70 10.58
C SER A 457 -6.59 -27.79 9.22
N ARG A 458 -5.35 -28.28 9.22
CA ARG A 458 -4.56 -28.60 8.04
C ARG A 458 -3.96 -30.00 8.18
N ASN A 459 -4.07 -30.82 7.14
CA ASN A 459 -3.54 -32.18 7.11
C ASN A 459 -2.03 -32.17 6.77
N ARG A 460 -1.25 -31.38 7.52
CA ARG A 460 0.16 -31.03 7.24
C ARG A 460 1.07 -31.35 8.44
N PHE A 461 2.36 -31.00 8.34
CA PHE A 461 3.42 -31.51 9.21
C PHE A 461 4.06 -30.44 10.09
N TRP A 462 4.31 -29.26 9.53
CA TRP A 462 5.05 -28.14 10.13
C TRP A 462 4.10 -27.00 10.50
N GLY A 463 3.71 -26.96 11.77
CA GLY A 463 2.81 -25.95 12.33
C GLY A 463 2.46 -26.24 13.79
N SER A 464 1.74 -25.33 14.42
CA SER A 464 1.18 -25.55 15.75
C SER A 464 0.18 -26.72 15.72
N PRO A 465 0.35 -27.80 16.49
CA PRO A 465 -0.56 -28.94 16.45
C PRO A 465 -1.91 -28.61 17.07
N ILE A 466 -2.99 -29.21 16.56
CA ILE A 466 -4.28 -29.15 17.25
C ILE A 466 -4.19 -29.91 18.58
N PRO A 467 -4.47 -29.29 19.73
CA PRO A 467 -4.23 -29.88 21.05
C PRO A 467 -5.39 -30.77 21.54
N VAL A 468 -5.90 -31.62 20.64
CA VAL A 468 -7.04 -32.50 20.91
C VAL A 468 -6.59 -33.96 20.89
N TRP A 469 -6.88 -34.69 21.97
CA TRP A 469 -6.69 -36.12 22.08
C TRP A 469 -8.04 -36.84 22.04
N LYS A 470 -8.17 -37.85 21.19
CA LYS A 470 -9.36 -38.68 21.03
C LYS A 470 -9.06 -40.14 21.39
N SER A 471 -10.06 -40.82 21.92
CA SER A 471 -10.03 -42.28 22.06
C SER A 471 -9.89 -42.95 20.70
N ASP A 472 -9.05 -43.99 20.60
CA ASP A 472 -8.95 -44.86 19.43
C ASP A 472 -10.00 -45.99 19.40
N ASP A 473 -10.88 -46.07 20.40
CA ASP A 473 -12.02 -46.99 20.44
C ASP A 473 -13.37 -46.25 20.49
N PRO A 474 -14.23 -46.40 19.46
CA PRO A 474 -15.55 -45.77 19.43
C PRO A 474 -16.51 -46.27 20.52
N ASN A 475 -16.26 -47.42 21.17
CA ASN A 475 -17.07 -47.90 22.29
C ASN A 475 -16.79 -47.13 23.59
N TYR A 476 -15.64 -46.47 23.68
CA TYR A 476 -15.24 -45.62 24.81
C TYR A 476 -14.91 -44.21 24.30
N PRO A 477 -15.88 -43.48 23.72
CA PRO A 477 -15.62 -42.19 23.11
C PRO A 477 -15.24 -41.16 24.18
N ARG A 478 -14.07 -40.56 24.02
CA ARG A 478 -13.55 -39.49 24.88
C ARG A 478 -12.78 -38.49 24.03
N ILE A 479 -12.91 -37.21 24.37
CA ILE A 479 -12.12 -36.11 23.80
C ILE A 479 -11.54 -35.31 24.97
N ASP A 480 -10.22 -35.13 24.97
CA ASP A 480 -9.52 -34.24 25.90
C ASP A 480 -8.84 -33.11 25.11
N VAL A 481 -9.05 -31.86 25.54
CA VAL A 481 -8.45 -30.67 24.93
C VAL A 481 -7.49 -30.02 25.92
N TYR A 482 -6.22 -29.92 25.53
CA TYR A 482 -5.15 -29.37 26.36
C TYR A 482 -4.93 -27.90 26.05
N GLY A 483 -4.58 -27.13 27.10
CA GLY A 483 -4.42 -25.67 27.01
C GLY A 483 -3.07 -25.18 27.50
N SER A 484 -2.20 -26.08 27.97
CA SER A 484 -0.89 -25.74 28.52
C SER A 484 0.06 -26.93 28.46
N ILE A 485 1.36 -26.65 28.45
CA ILE A 485 2.43 -27.62 28.64
C ILE A 485 2.30 -28.29 30.00
N ALA A 486 1.94 -27.54 31.04
CA ALA A 486 1.75 -28.09 32.39
C ALA A 486 0.66 -29.18 32.43
N ASP A 487 -0.45 -28.99 31.71
CA ASP A 487 -1.52 -30.00 31.61
C ASP A 487 -1.03 -31.26 30.88
N LEU A 488 -0.25 -31.10 29.80
CA LEU A 488 0.36 -32.23 29.09
C LEU A 488 1.35 -32.98 30.00
N GLN A 489 2.25 -32.27 30.68
CA GLN A 489 3.22 -32.89 31.60
C GLN A 489 2.53 -33.67 32.72
N ARG A 490 1.43 -33.13 33.27
CA ARG A 490 0.62 -33.81 34.31
C ARG A 490 0.06 -35.14 33.81
N ASP A 491 -0.52 -35.16 32.61
CA ASP A 491 -1.27 -36.32 32.13
C ASP A 491 -0.41 -37.38 31.43
N PHE A 492 0.72 -36.98 30.83
CA PHE A 492 1.65 -37.87 30.12
C PHE A 492 2.89 -38.24 30.94
N GLY A 493 3.17 -37.54 32.04
CA GLY A 493 4.26 -37.87 32.96
C GLY A 493 5.66 -37.67 32.36
N THR A 494 5.80 -36.84 31.34
CA THR A 494 7.07 -36.53 30.66
C THR A 494 7.26 -35.03 30.49
N SER A 495 8.52 -34.58 30.44
CA SER A 495 8.86 -33.20 30.17
C SER A 495 8.61 -32.87 28.70
N ILE A 496 7.82 -31.82 28.44
CA ILE A 496 7.57 -31.31 27.09
C ILE A 496 8.55 -30.19 26.78
N THR A 497 9.40 -30.39 25.77
CA THR A 497 10.37 -29.40 25.29
C THR A 497 10.16 -29.01 23.83
N ASP A 498 9.31 -29.76 23.11
CA ASP A 498 8.93 -29.47 21.73
C ASP A 498 7.47 -29.90 21.55
N LEU A 499 6.65 -29.01 21.00
CA LEU A 499 5.26 -29.28 20.66
C LEU A 499 5.09 -29.69 19.21
N HIS A 500 6.11 -29.64 18.36
CA HIS A 500 5.98 -29.98 16.95
C HIS A 500 5.76 -31.49 16.74
N ARG A 501 5.18 -31.81 15.57
CA ARG A 501 5.20 -33.19 15.07
C ARG A 501 6.64 -33.59 14.71
N PRO A 502 7.02 -34.87 14.86
CA PRO A 502 6.22 -35.96 15.43
C PRO A 502 6.27 -36.02 16.98
N ALA A 503 7.11 -35.24 17.66
CA ALA A 503 7.34 -35.36 19.11
C ALA A 503 6.04 -35.31 19.95
N VAL A 504 5.12 -34.42 19.61
CA VAL A 504 3.81 -34.33 20.28
C VAL A 504 2.88 -35.51 19.98
N ASP A 505 3.05 -36.18 18.82
CA ASP A 505 2.22 -37.31 18.41
C ASP A 505 2.52 -38.56 19.27
N ASP A 506 3.72 -38.65 19.85
CA ASP A 506 4.14 -39.73 20.75
C ASP A 506 3.53 -39.63 22.16
N LEU A 507 2.87 -38.51 22.48
CA LEU A 507 2.14 -38.35 23.73
C LEU A 507 0.85 -39.18 23.69
N VAL A 508 0.93 -40.43 24.12
CA VAL A 508 -0.17 -41.39 24.14
C VAL A 508 -0.35 -41.94 25.54
N ARG A 509 -1.60 -41.99 26.03
CA ARG A 509 -1.93 -42.53 27.36
C ARG A 509 -3.19 -43.42 27.32
N PRO A 510 -3.36 -44.36 28.25
CA PRO A 510 -4.60 -45.14 28.34
C PRO A 510 -5.84 -44.24 28.46
N ASN A 511 -6.93 -44.64 27.82
CA ASN A 511 -8.21 -43.97 27.97
C ASN A 511 -8.76 -44.21 29.39
N PRO A 512 -8.98 -43.16 30.20
CA PRO A 512 -9.46 -43.30 31.57
C PRO A 512 -10.92 -43.78 31.65
N ASP A 513 -11.68 -43.67 30.57
CA ASP A 513 -13.10 -44.10 30.53
C ASP A 513 -13.24 -45.58 30.12
N ASP A 514 -12.15 -46.23 29.72
CA ASP A 514 -12.10 -47.65 29.41
C ASP A 514 -11.58 -48.47 30.60
N PRO A 515 -12.44 -49.21 31.31
CA PRO A 515 -12.05 -50.00 32.46
C PRO A 515 -11.17 -51.21 32.10
N THR A 516 -11.08 -51.58 30.81
CA THR A 516 -10.20 -52.66 30.33
C THR A 516 -8.76 -52.19 30.15
N GLY A 517 -8.56 -50.88 30.01
CA GLY A 517 -7.26 -50.26 29.72
C GLY A 517 -6.72 -50.58 28.32
N ALA A 518 -7.57 -51.02 27.39
CA ALA A 518 -7.16 -51.42 26.03
C ALA A 518 -7.16 -50.25 25.05
N SER A 519 -8.08 -49.29 25.19
CA SER A 519 -8.15 -48.10 24.36
C SER A 519 -7.19 -47.01 24.85
N MET A 520 -6.71 -46.21 23.91
CA MET A 520 -5.70 -45.17 24.11
C MET A 520 -6.24 -43.81 23.67
N MET A 521 -5.81 -42.76 24.37
CA MET A 521 -5.97 -41.38 23.94
C MET A 521 -4.83 -41.00 23.01
N ARG A 522 -5.14 -40.57 21.79
CA ARG A 522 -4.19 -40.17 20.75
C ARG A 522 -4.52 -38.79 20.21
N ARG A 523 -3.50 -37.98 19.92
CA ARG A 523 -3.70 -36.67 19.30
C ARG A 523 -4.35 -36.85 17.93
N VAL A 524 -5.26 -35.95 17.57
CA VAL A 524 -5.71 -35.81 16.18
C VAL A 524 -4.52 -35.43 15.28
N PRO A 525 -4.40 -35.93 14.04
CA PRO A 525 -3.17 -35.76 13.26
C PRO A 525 -2.93 -34.33 12.74
N GLU A 526 -3.96 -33.50 12.67
CA GLU A 526 -3.92 -32.19 12.03
C GLU A 526 -3.09 -31.15 12.80
N VAL A 527 -2.51 -30.21 12.05
CA VAL A 527 -1.93 -28.96 12.58
C VAL A 527 -2.90 -27.81 12.32
N LEU A 528 -2.69 -26.68 12.99
CA LEU A 528 -3.47 -25.48 12.83
C LEU A 528 -3.15 -24.76 11.51
N ASP A 529 -4.13 -24.01 11.02
CA ASP A 529 -3.95 -22.96 10.03
C ASP A 529 -2.94 -21.92 10.55
N CYS A 530 -1.93 -21.56 9.75
CA CYS A 530 -0.94 -20.55 10.16
C CYS A 530 -1.59 -19.17 10.39
N TRP A 531 -2.77 -18.90 9.81
CA TRP A 531 -3.55 -17.69 10.13
C TRP A 531 -4.11 -17.66 11.55
N PHE A 532 -4.26 -18.82 12.21
CA PHE A 532 -4.60 -18.94 13.63
C PHE A 532 -3.41 -18.55 14.51
N GLU A 533 -2.21 -18.96 14.11
CA GLU A 533 -0.97 -18.63 14.79
C GLU A 533 -0.68 -17.13 14.69
N SER A 534 -0.61 -16.59 13.47
CA SER A 534 -0.39 -15.15 13.27
C SER A 534 -1.51 -14.29 13.86
N GLY A 535 -2.77 -14.74 13.81
CA GLY A 535 -3.88 -14.06 14.48
C GLY A 535 -3.77 -14.08 16.02
N SER A 536 -2.99 -14.99 16.59
CA SER A 536 -2.72 -15.09 18.03
C SER A 536 -1.59 -14.15 18.49
N MET A 537 -0.88 -13.51 17.56
CA MET A 537 0.29 -12.66 17.81
C MET A 537 0.14 -11.66 18.98
N PRO A 538 -0.98 -10.91 19.14
CA PRO A 538 -1.08 -9.91 20.19
C PRO A 538 -0.80 -10.43 21.59
N PHE A 539 -1.27 -11.65 21.89
CA PHE A 539 -1.13 -12.29 23.20
C PHE A 539 -0.01 -13.35 23.21
N ALA A 540 0.22 -14.04 22.09
CA ALA A 540 1.22 -15.10 22.01
C ALA A 540 2.66 -14.58 22.05
N GLN A 541 2.93 -13.37 21.50
CA GLN A 541 4.27 -12.76 21.52
C GLN A 541 4.77 -12.42 22.94
N VAL A 542 3.87 -12.36 23.92
CA VAL A 542 4.17 -12.07 25.33
C VAL A 542 3.87 -13.28 26.24
N HIS A 543 3.65 -14.46 25.65
CA HIS A 543 3.38 -15.70 26.38
C HIS A 543 2.12 -15.65 27.28
N TYR A 544 1.12 -14.85 26.90
CA TYR A 544 -0.15 -14.77 27.63
C TYR A 544 -0.95 -16.08 27.48
N PRO A 545 -1.59 -16.59 28.55
CA PRO A 545 -1.76 -15.97 29.87
C PRO A 545 -0.73 -16.42 30.92
N PHE A 546 0.29 -17.17 30.52
CA PHE A 546 1.26 -17.79 31.43
C PHE A 546 2.23 -16.78 32.02
N GLU A 547 2.63 -15.82 31.19
CA GLU A 547 3.47 -14.69 31.57
C GLU A 547 2.88 -13.38 31.05
N ASN A 548 3.37 -12.25 31.57
CA ASN A 548 3.03 -10.89 31.12
C ASN A 548 1.52 -10.57 31.07
N THR A 549 0.70 -11.26 31.88
CA THR A 549 -0.76 -11.08 31.92
C THR A 549 -1.16 -9.63 32.17
N GLU A 550 -0.56 -9.00 33.18
CA GLU A 550 -0.88 -7.61 33.54
C GLU A 550 -0.49 -6.64 32.43
N TRP A 551 0.66 -6.85 31.78
CA TRP A 551 1.08 -6.06 30.64
C TRP A 551 0.07 -6.22 29.49
N PHE A 552 -0.29 -7.43 29.09
CA PHE A 552 -1.25 -7.64 28.00
C PHE A 552 -2.60 -6.97 28.26
N GLU A 553 -3.16 -7.11 29.48
CA GLU A 553 -4.46 -6.49 29.79
C GLU A 553 -4.42 -4.95 29.77
N GLN A 554 -3.26 -4.34 30.03
CA GLN A 554 -3.06 -2.88 29.95
C GLN A 554 -2.74 -2.40 28.53
N HIS A 555 -2.18 -3.25 27.67
CA HIS A 555 -1.64 -2.90 26.34
C HIS A 555 -2.45 -3.48 25.17
N TYR A 556 -3.68 -3.96 25.43
CA TYR A 556 -4.57 -4.53 24.42
C TYR A 556 -5.96 -3.86 24.42
N PRO A 557 -6.43 -3.27 23.30
CA PRO A 557 -5.94 -3.37 21.93
C PRO A 557 -4.64 -2.60 21.64
N GLY A 558 -3.85 -3.08 20.67
CA GLY A 558 -2.69 -2.34 20.17
C GLY A 558 -3.09 -1.06 19.44
N ASP A 559 -2.25 -0.03 19.50
CA ASP A 559 -2.58 1.32 18.97
C ASP A 559 -2.54 1.39 17.45
N PHE A 560 -1.60 0.69 16.82
CA PHE A 560 -1.30 0.85 15.40
C PHE A 560 -0.84 -0.42 14.71
N ILE A 561 -1.38 -0.63 13.52
CA ILE A 561 -1.02 -1.72 12.60
C ILE A 561 -1.05 -1.19 11.15
N VAL A 562 -0.14 -1.68 10.29
CA VAL A 562 -0.14 -1.34 8.87
C VAL A 562 0.27 -2.52 8.01
N GLU A 563 -0.54 -2.85 7.00
CA GLU A 563 -0.25 -3.86 5.98
C GLU A 563 -0.94 -3.53 4.65
N TYR A 564 -0.68 -4.31 3.60
CA TYR A 564 -1.36 -4.17 2.31
C TYR A 564 -2.83 -4.63 2.37
N ILE A 565 -3.65 -4.14 1.42
CA ILE A 565 -5.10 -4.33 1.37
C ILE A 565 -5.58 -5.80 1.38
N GLY A 566 -4.78 -6.74 0.88
CA GLY A 566 -5.12 -8.17 0.92
C GLY A 566 -5.21 -8.73 2.35
N GLN A 567 -4.59 -8.07 3.35
CA GLN A 567 -4.73 -8.48 4.75
C GLN A 567 -6.14 -8.27 5.32
N THR A 568 -7.03 -7.56 4.61
CA THR A 568 -8.47 -7.55 4.93
C THR A 568 -9.14 -8.92 4.80
N ARG A 569 -8.46 -9.90 4.17
CA ARG A 569 -8.84 -11.31 4.09
C ARG A 569 -7.87 -12.24 4.81
N GLY A 570 -6.72 -11.73 5.24
CA GLY A 570 -5.72 -12.48 5.99
C GLY A 570 -5.66 -12.02 7.44
N TRP A 571 -4.55 -11.39 7.80
CA TRP A 571 -4.18 -11.11 9.18
C TRP A 571 -5.14 -10.18 9.91
N PHE A 572 -5.63 -9.10 9.28
CA PHE A 572 -6.59 -8.20 9.93
C PHE A 572 -7.88 -8.94 10.31
N TYR A 573 -8.32 -9.85 9.44
CA TYR A 573 -9.51 -10.64 9.70
C TYR A 573 -9.31 -11.61 10.86
N THR A 574 -8.21 -12.38 10.86
CA THR A 574 -7.99 -13.38 11.92
C THR A 574 -7.66 -12.76 13.27
N LEU A 575 -6.93 -11.65 13.30
CA LEU A 575 -6.78 -10.82 14.50
C LEU A 575 -8.14 -10.42 15.06
N HIS A 576 -9.05 -9.91 14.21
CA HIS A 576 -10.37 -9.44 14.66
C HIS A 576 -11.31 -10.57 15.10
N VAL A 577 -11.21 -11.75 14.45
CA VAL A 577 -11.93 -12.96 14.89
C VAL A 577 -11.47 -13.37 16.29
N LEU A 578 -10.16 -13.52 16.51
CA LEU A 578 -9.63 -13.98 17.80
C LEU A 578 -9.80 -12.93 18.90
N ALA A 579 -9.62 -11.64 18.59
CA ALA A 579 -9.91 -10.53 19.48
C ALA A 579 -11.34 -10.59 20.04
N THR A 580 -12.29 -10.74 19.13
CA THR A 580 -13.72 -10.80 19.47
C THR A 580 -14.02 -12.06 20.27
N ALA A 581 -13.57 -13.22 19.79
CA ALA A 581 -13.91 -14.52 20.38
C ALA A 581 -13.28 -14.72 21.77
N LEU A 582 -12.03 -14.27 21.97
CA LEU A 582 -11.29 -14.47 23.22
C LEU A 582 -11.53 -13.35 24.22
N PHE A 583 -11.61 -12.10 23.78
CA PHE A 583 -11.50 -10.93 24.66
C PHE A 583 -12.64 -9.90 24.55
N ASP A 584 -13.59 -10.11 23.64
CA ASP A 584 -14.73 -9.21 23.36
C ASP A 584 -14.35 -7.73 23.18
N ARG A 585 -13.26 -7.46 22.44
CA ARG A 585 -12.77 -6.10 22.18
C ARG A 585 -12.21 -5.96 20.77
N PRO A 586 -11.99 -4.73 20.25
CA PRO A 586 -11.36 -4.53 18.94
C PRO A 586 -9.95 -5.14 18.91
N ALA A 587 -9.48 -5.59 17.75
CA ALA A 587 -8.13 -6.14 17.63
C ALA A 587 -7.02 -5.09 17.75
N PHE A 588 -7.31 -3.86 17.33
CA PHE A 588 -6.40 -2.71 17.29
C PHE A 588 -7.21 -1.42 17.24
N SER A 589 -6.62 -0.32 17.68
CA SER A 589 -7.24 1.00 17.69
C SER A 589 -7.21 1.67 16.31
N THR A 590 -6.08 1.55 15.58
CA THR A 590 -5.90 2.14 14.25
C THR A 590 -5.25 1.17 13.27
N CYS A 591 -5.84 1.02 12.07
CA CYS A 591 -5.28 0.23 10.97
C CYS A 591 -5.10 1.08 9.71
N VAL A 592 -3.86 1.18 9.25
CA VAL A 592 -3.53 1.69 7.92
C VAL A 592 -3.47 0.52 6.96
N SER A 593 -4.18 0.63 5.84
CA SER A 593 -4.16 -0.38 4.80
C SER A 593 -3.84 0.25 3.45
N HIS A 594 -2.68 -0.11 2.90
CA HIS A 594 -2.18 0.47 1.66
C HIS A 594 -2.53 -0.40 0.45
N GLY A 595 -2.57 0.23 -0.74
CA GLY A 595 -2.81 -0.47 -2.00
C GLY A 595 -1.66 -1.38 -2.45
N ILE A 596 -1.72 -1.82 -3.71
CA ILE A 596 -0.77 -2.80 -4.25
C ILE A 596 0.36 -2.08 -4.97
N VAL A 597 1.59 -2.51 -4.70
CA VAL A 597 2.76 -2.05 -5.46
C VAL A 597 2.84 -2.83 -6.77
N LEU A 598 2.92 -2.11 -7.88
CA LEU A 598 2.98 -2.64 -9.25
C LEU A 598 4.38 -2.49 -9.85
N GLY A 599 4.67 -3.32 -10.84
CA GLY A 599 5.85 -3.18 -11.69
C GLY A 599 5.75 -1.98 -12.63
N ASP A 600 6.81 -1.77 -13.41
CA ASP A 600 6.87 -0.73 -14.44
C ASP A 600 5.87 -0.94 -15.59
N ASP A 601 5.45 -2.18 -15.78
CA ASP A 601 4.43 -2.62 -16.74
C ASP A 601 2.98 -2.49 -16.24
N GLY A 602 2.79 -2.01 -15.00
CA GLY A 602 1.48 -1.88 -14.36
C GLY A 602 0.86 -3.21 -13.91
N GLN A 603 1.58 -4.33 -14.03
CA GLN A 603 1.16 -5.61 -13.47
C GLN A 603 1.68 -5.76 -12.04
N LYS A 604 1.05 -6.65 -11.27
CA LYS A 604 1.56 -7.02 -9.95
C LYS A 604 3.01 -7.52 -10.07
N MET A 605 3.89 -7.03 -9.21
CA MET A 605 5.30 -7.40 -9.25
C MET A 605 5.47 -8.91 -9.04
N SER A 606 6.29 -9.55 -9.87
CA SER A 606 6.67 -10.95 -9.63
C SER A 606 8.13 -11.23 -10.02
N LYS A 607 8.76 -12.11 -9.24
CA LYS A 607 10.13 -12.58 -9.50
C LYS A 607 10.26 -13.26 -10.88
N SER A 608 9.19 -13.91 -11.36
CA SER A 608 9.15 -14.56 -12.68
C SER A 608 9.05 -13.56 -13.83
N LEU A 609 8.34 -12.44 -13.65
CA LEU A 609 8.22 -11.39 -14.67
C LEU A 609 9.46 -10.47 -14.70
N ARG A 610 10.23 -10.38 -13.61
CA ARG A 610 11.38 -9.47 -13.46
C ARG A 610 11.03 -8.01 -13.80
N ASN A 611 9.81 -7.61 -13.47
CA ASN A 611 9.21 -6.30 -13.81
C ASN A 611 9.45 -5.22 -12.71
N TYR A 612 10.51 -5.37 -11.91
CA TYR A 612 10.89 -4.39 -10.90
C TYR A 612 12.42 -4.40 -10.64
N PRO A 613 13.02 -3.23 -10.28
CA PRO A 613 14.45 -3.15 -10.00
C PRO A 613 14.81 -3.79 -8.65
N ASP A 614 15.96 -4.44 -8.55
CA ASP A 614 16.42 -5.03 -7.28
C ASP A 614 16.54 -3.95 -6.17
N PRO A 615 15.88 -4.11 -5.01
CA PRO A 615 15.94 -3.11 -3.94
C PRO A 615 17.35 -2.78 -3.44
N MET A 616 18.24 -3.76 -3.35
CA MET A 616 19.62 -3.51 -2.89
C MET A 616 20.38 -2.64 -3.90
N VAL A 617 20.20 -2.90 -5.20
CA VAL A 617 20.80 -2.08 -6.26
C VAL A 617 20.31 -0.64 -6.17
N VAL A 618 19.03 -0.43 -5.86
CA VAL A 618 18.47 0.92 -5.68
C VAL A 618 19.05 1.61 -4.44
N PHE A 619 19.19 0.89 -3.32
CA PHE A 619 19.86 1.43 -2.12
C PHE A 619 21.30 1.84 -2.40
N ASP A 620 22.04 1.03 -3.15
CA ASP A 620 23.45 1.29 -3.46
C ASP A 620 23.63 2.41 -4.50
N THR A 621 22.59 2.72 -5.28
CA THR A 621 22.65 3.76 -6.34
C THR A 621 22.10 5.11 -5.88
N TYR A 622 20.97 5.10 -5.17
CA TYR A 622 20.20 6.32 -4.83
C TYR A 622 20.06 6.57 -3.34
N GLY A 623 20.24 5.54 -2.51
CA GLY A 623 20.01 5.59 -1.07
C GLY A 623 18.61 5.11 -0.64
N ALA A 624 18.51 4.67 0.61
CA ALA A 624 17.28 4.25 1.26
C ALA A 624 16.32 5.41 1.49
N ASP A 625 16.81 6.61 1.82
CA ASP A 625 15.97 7.79 2.04
C ASP A 625 15.25 8.22 0.75
N ALA A 626 15.91 8.08 -0.41
CA ALA A 626 15.30 8.37 -1.70
C ALA A 626 14.14 7.40 -2.03
N MET A 627 14.34 6.10 -1.79
CA MET A 627 13.29 5.10 -1.98
C MET A 627 12.14 5.28 -0.98
N ARG A 628 12.48 5.50 0.30
CA ARG A 628 11.53 5.76 1.40
C ARG A 628 10.59 6.89 1.04
N TRP A 629 11.16 8.04 0.72
CA TRP A 629 10.39 9.22 0.39
C TRP A 629 9.54 9.00 -0.88
N TYR A 630 10.08 8.37 -1.92
CA TYR A 630 9.32 8.08 -3.14
C TYR A 630 8.06 7.25 -2.86
N LEU A 631 8.17 6.23 -2.01
CA LEU A 631 7.06 5.36 -1.63
C LEU A 631 6.07 6.06 -0.69
N LEU A 632 6.56 6.77 0.34
CA LEU A 632 5.72 7.48 1.31
C LEU A 632 4.99 8.69 0.70
N SER A 633 5.58 9.34 -0.30
CA SER A 633 4.97 10.45 -1.05
C SER A 633 4.02 10.01 -2.16
N SER A 634 3.73 8.70 -2.26
CA SER A 634 2.78 8.17 -3.24
C SER A 634 1.38 8.03 -2.66
N ALA A 635 0.36 8.03 -3.54
CA ALA A 635 -1.04 7.88 -3.13
C ALA A 635 -1.39 6.46 -2.64
N ILE A 636 -0.43 5.53 -2.57
CA ILE A 636 -0.66 4.13 -2.20
C ILE A 636 -1.25 3.96 -0.80
N LEU A 637 -0.86 4.83 0.14
CA LEU A 637 -1.37 4.85 1.50
C LEU A 637 -2.81 5.37 1.60
N ARG A 638 -3.35 5.93 0.50
CA ARG A 638 -4.75 6.34 0.35
C ARG A 638 -5.57 5.28 -0.40
N GLY A 639 -5.04 4.06 -0.55
CA GLY A 639 -5.72 2.92 -1.16
C GLY A 639 -5.58 2.82 -2.68
N ALA A 640 -4.73 3.61 -3.32
CA ALA A 640 -4.44 3.50 -4.75
C ALA A 640 -3.34 2.46 -5.03
N ASP A 641 -3.29 1.91 -6.24
CA ASP A 641 -2.13 1.14 -6.69
C ASP A 641 -1.01 2.06 -7.18
N PHE A 642 0.24 1.59 -7.10
CA PHE A 642 1.41 2.41 -7.43
C PHE A 642 2.51 1.63 -8.15
N SER A 643 2.89 2.09 -9.34
CA SER A 643 4.03 1.56 -10.10
C SER A 643 5.34 2.18 -9.66
N VAL A 644 6.30 1.34 -9.28
CA VAL A 644 7.64 1.79 -8.88
C VAL A 644 8.52 1.98 -10.10
N THR A 645 9.10 3.18 -10.24
CA THR A 645 10.02 3.49 -11.35
C THR A 645 11.34 4.07 -10.84
N GLU A 646 12.44 3.71 -11.49
CA GLU A 646 13.76 4.27 -11.18
C GLU A 646 13.80 5.80 -11.37
N ALA A 647 13.11 6.30 -12.41
CA ALA A 647 13.02 7.74 -12.68
C ALA A 647 12.35 8.50 -11.52
N GLY A 648 11.32 7.94 -10.90
CA GLY A 648 10.67 8.53 -9.74
C GLY A 648 11.58 8.62 -8.51
N ILE A 649 12.36 7.56 -8.25
CA ILE A 649 13.34 7.54 -7.14
C ILE A 649 14.45 8.57 -7.38
N ARG A 650 14.94 8.67 -8.62
CA ARG A 650 15.95 9.68 -9.00
C ARG A 650 15.43 11.11 -8.82
N GLU A 651 14.17 11.36 -9.12
CA GLU A 651 13.57 12.69 -8.95
C GLU A 651 13.49 13.10 -7.48
N THR A 652 13.23 12.16 -6.57
CA THR A 652 13.29 12.40 -5.13
C THR A 652 14.64 12.95 -4.68
N VAL A 653 15.75 12.39 -5.18
CA VAL A 653 17.10 12.89 -4.86
C VAL A 653 17.22 14.36 -5.26
N ARG A 654 16.72 14.73 -6.44
CA ARG A 654 16.81 16.09 -6.99
C ARG A 654 15.92 17.09 -6.28
N GLN A 655 14.71 16.69 -5.89
CA GLN A 655 13.68 17.59 -5.35
C GLN A 655 13.73 17.71 -3.82
N VAL A 656 14.41 16.81 -3.12
CA VAL A 656 14.33 16.73 -1.66
C VAL A 656 15.71 16.62 -1.01
N LEU A 657 16.44 15.53 -1.27
CA LEU A 657 17.71 15.26 -0.60
C LEU A 657 18.77 16.33 -0.94
N LEU A 658 18.93 16.65 -2.23
CA LEU A 658 19.87 17.69 -2.67
C LEU A 658 19.49 19.08 -2.14
N PRO A 659 18.23 19.55 -2.20
CA PRO A 659 17.83 20.81 -1.57
C PRO A 659 18.14 20.92 -0.08
N LEU A 660 17.89 19.87 0.71
CA LEU A 660 18.24 19.85 2.13
C LEU A 660 19.76 19.93 2.32
N TRP A 661 20.50 19.07 1.63
CA TRP A 661 21.96 19.01 1.72
C TRP A 661 22.63 20.33 1.29
N ASN A 662 22.19 20.88 0.16
CA ASN A 662 22.74 22.11 -0.40
C ASN A 662 22.46 23.32 0.50
N SER A 663 21.34 23.33 1.23
CA SER A 663 21.04 24.37 2.21
C SER A 663 22.02 24.33 3.39
N TRP A 664 22.35 23.13 3.86
CA TRP A 664 23.36 22.94 4.91
C TRP A 664 24.78 23.27 4.42
N TYR A 665 25.16 22.78 3.23
CA TYR A 665 26.42 23.13 2.58
C TYR A 665 26.58 24.65 2.43
N PHE A 666 25.54 25.33 1.96
CA PHE A 666 25.52 26.78 1.83
C PHE A 666 25.79 27.48 3.17
N LEU A 667 25.06 27.11 4.23
CA LEU A 667 25.28 27.67 5.56
C LEU A 667 26.72 27.44 6.03
N GLY A 668 27.22 26.21 5.93
CA GLY A 668 28.56 25.84 6.36
C GLY A 668 29.66 26.60 5.60
N LEU A 669 29.52 26.74 4.28
CA LEU A 669 30.47 27.47 3.44
C LEU A 669 30.59 28.94 3.86
N TYR A 670 29.46 29.66 3.93
CA TYR A 670 29.45 31.09 4.19
C TYR A 670 29.77 31.42 5.65
N ALA A 671 29.22 30.68 6.60
CA ALA A 671 29.50 30.92 8.01
C ALA A 671 30.98 30.63 8.35
N ASN A 672 31.56 29.55 7.82
CA ASN A 672 32.97 29.26 8.04
C ASN A 672 33.91 30.29 7.39
N ALA A 673 33.57 30.82 6.21
CA ALA A 673 34.36 31.86 5.55
C ALA A 673 34.45 33.14 6.39
N GLU A 674 33.36 33.51 7.07
CA GLU A 674 33.29 34.67 7.97
C GLU A 674 33.69 34.34 9.42
N GLY A 675 34.08 33.09 9.72
CA GLY A 675 34.44 32.65 11.07
C GLY A 675 33.28 32.69 12.07
N VAL A 676 32.03 32.60 11.59
CA VAL A 676 30.81 32.62 12.39
C VAL A 676 30.24 31.20 12.50
N THR A 677 29.50 30.92 13.56
CA THR A 677 28.70 29.71 13.71
C THR A 677 27.32 30.12 14.21
N GLY A 678 26.28 29.63 13.56
CA GLY A 678 24.90 29.94 13.93
C GLY A 678 24.48 29.28 15.22
N LYS A 679 23.53 29.91 15.90
CA LYS A 679 22.82 29.39 17.08
C LYS A 679 21.32 29.47 16.86
N VAL A 680 20.56 28.67 17.61
CA VAL A 680 19.10 28.73 17.60
C VAL A 680 18.62 30.10 18.09
N ARG A 681 17.87 30.81 17.26
CA ARG A 681 17.38 32.18 17.50
C ARG A 681 16.16 32.49 16.64
N VAL A 682 15.20 33.22 17.22
CA VAL A 682 13.87 33.45 16.62
C VAL A 682 13.40 34.91 16.63
N ASP A 683 14.25 35.85 17.03
CA ASP A 683 13.92 37.26 17.25
C ASP A 683 14.52 38.21 16.18
N SER A 684 14.91 37.69 15.01
CA SER A 684 15.33 38.54 13.89
C SER A 684 14.20 39.48 13.47
N THR A 685 14.55 40.74 13.20
CA THR A 685 13.58 41.75 12.75
C THR A 685 13.53 41.86 11.22
N HIS A 686 14.45 41.22 10.51
CA HIS A 686 14.50 41.25 9.06
C HIS A 686 13.30 40.51 8.46
N VAL A 687 12.70 41.10 7.43
CA VAL A 687 11.42 40.64 6.87
C VAL A 687 11.47 39.22 6.32
N LEU A 688 12.58 38.84 5.65
CA LEU A 688 12.75 37.49 5.12
C LEU A 688 12.99 36.45 6.23
N ASP A 689 13.61 36.86 7.35
CA ASP A 689 13.90 35.97 8.48
C ASP A 689 12.62 35.67 9.25
N ARG A 690 11.84 36.72 9.55
CA ARG A 690 10.50 36.59 10.13
C ARG A 690 9.60 35.70 9.28
N TYR A 691 9.61 35.90 7.95
CA TYR A 691 8.84 35.07 7.04
C TYR A 691 9.26 33.60 7.10
N ILE A 692 10.55 33.27 6.97
CA ILE A 692 10.97 31.86 6.95
C ILE A 692 10.77 31.18 8.32
N LEU A 693 10.92 31.90 9.43
CA LEU A 693 10.63 31.38 10.77
C LEU A 693 9.14 31.10 10.95
N ALA A 694 8.26 32.03 10.52
CA ALA A 694 6.81 31.80 10.51
C ALA A 694 6.41 30.65 9.59
N LYS A 695 7.04 30.54 8.41
CA LYS A 695 6.82 29.43 7.48
C LYS A 695 7.30 28.09 8.05
N THR A 696 8.34 28.09 8.87
CA THR A 696 8.79 26.91 9.62
C THR A 696 7.75 26.51 10.67
N SER A 697 7.11 27.48 11.35
CA SER A 697 6.01 27.21 12.28
C SER A 697 4.80 26.57 11.58
N ASP A 698 4.46 27.06 10.38
CA ASP A 698 3.42 26.47 9.53
C ASP A 698 3.78 25.04 9.09
N LEU A 699 5.05 24.80 8.72
CA LEU A 699 5.54 23.46 8.36
C LEU A 699 5.35 22.48 9.54
N VAL A 700 5.82 22.86 10.74
CA VAL A 700 5.68 22.03 11.95
C VAL A 700 4.21 21.71 12.16
N THR A 701 3.34 22.71 12.13
CA THR A 701 1.90 22.55 12.32
C THR A 701 1.27 21.61 11.27
N ALA A 702 1.60 21.80 9.99
CA ALA A 702 1.04 21.01 8.90
C ALA A 702 1.49 19.55 8.94
N VAL A 703 2.80 19.30 9.11
CA VAL A 703 3.35 17.95 9.15
C VAL A 703 2.89 17.19 10.39
N THR A 704 2.79 17.86 11.55
CA THR A 704 2.20 17.27 12.77
C THR A 704 0.77 16.83 12.53
N ARG A 705 -0.08 17.69 11.95
CA ARG A 705 -1.47 17.34 11.61
C ARG A 705 -1.52 16.12 10.70
N ASP A 706 -0.69 16.09 9.67
CA ASP A 706 -0.69 15.02 8.66
C ASP A 706 -0.23 13.69 9.26
N LEU A 707 0.85 13.68 10.07
CA LEU A 707 1.34 12.47 10.72
C LEU A 707 0.43 11.99 11.86
N ASP A 708 -0.25 12.89 12.58
CA ASP A 708 -1.29 12.53 13.56
C ASP A 708 -2.49 11.82 12.89
N ALA A 709 -2.76 12.15 11.62
CA ALA A 709 -3.77 11.51 10.78
C ALA A 709 -3.26 10.34 9.92
N TYR A 710 -1.99 9.93 10.09
CA TYR A 710 -1.32 8.89 9.29
C TYR A 710 -1.24 9.20 7.78
N ASP A 711 -1.36 10.47 7.38
CA ASP A 711 -1.29 10.95 5.99
C ASP A 711 0.14 11.30 5.59
N LEU A 712 1.00 10.28 5.48
CA LEU A 712 2.41 10.45 5.12
C LEU A 712 2.60 11.11 3.74
N PHE A 713 1.62 10.98 2.84
CA PHE A 713 1.61 11.64 1.53
C PHE A 713 1.65 13.16 1.69
N SER A 714 0.73 13.73 2.48
CA SER A 714 0.68 15.18 2.72
C SER A 714 1.89 15.67 3.51
N ALA A 715 2.36 14.88 4.48
CA ALA A 715 3.57 15.20 5.24
C ALA A 715 4.80 15.37 4.34
N CYS A 716 5.01 14.45 3.39
CA CYS A 716 6.05 14.57 2.38
C CYS A 716 5.84 15.80 1.48
N ALA A 717 4.61 16.04 1.00
CA ALA A 717 4.31 17.19 0.14
C ALA A 717 4.62 18.54 0.81
N ASN A 718 4.14 18.73 2.05
CA ASN A 718 4.37 19.96 2.82
C ASN A 718 5.87 20.19 3.08
N THR A 719 6.62 19.13 3.37
CA THR A 719 8.07 19.21 3.59
C THR A 719 8.84 19.57 2.30
N ARG A 720 8.48 18.97 1.15
CA ARG A 720 9.07 19.33 -0.15
C ARG A 720 8.78 20.78 -0.51
N ASP A 721 7.53 21.21 -0.35
CA ASP A 721 7.11 22.56 -0.74
C ASP A 721 7.80 23.61 0.15
N PHE A 722 8.06 23.29 1.43
CA PHE A 722 8.89 24.12 2.30
C PHE A 722 10.36 24.19 1.84
N LEU A 723 10.96 23.06 1.44
CA LEU A 723 12.33 23.02 0.90
C LEU A 723 12.48 23.92 -0.35
N ASP A 724 11.45 23.98 -1.21
CA ASP A 724 11.42 24.93 -2.34
C ASP A 724 11.43 26.38 -1.84
N VAL A 725 10.62 26.74 -0.84
CA VAL A 725 10.63 28.09 -0.25
C VAL A 725 12.00 28.42 0.34
N LEU A 726 12.58 27.49 1.10
CA LEU A 726 13.88 27.69 1.75
C LEU A 726 14.98 27.96 0.72
N THR A 727 15.07 27.12 -0.31
CA THR A 727 16.16 27.17 -1.29
C THR A 727 15.96 28.24 -2.34
N ASN A 728 14.80 28.25 -3.00
CA ASN A 728 14.54 29.07 -4.17
C ASN A 728 14.04 30.47 -3.81
N TRP A 729 13.67 30.73 -2.55
CA TRP A 729 13.28 32.06 -2.09
C TRP A 729 14.21 32.61 -1.02
N TYR A 730 14.23 32.02 0.18
CA TYR A 730 14.95 32.59 1.31
C TYR A 730 16.46 32.63 1.10
N ILE A 731 17.11 31.48 0.83
CA ILE A 731 18.56 31.41 0.63
C ILE A 731 18.99 32.27 -0.56
N ARG A 732 18.27 32.17 -1.68
CA ARG A 732 18.58 32.92 -2.90
C ARG A 732 18.54 34.44 -2.67
N ARG A 733 17.51 34.95 -1.99
CA ARG A 733 17.34 36.40 -1.75
C ARG A 733 18.17 36.93 -0.58
N SER A 734 18.61 36.06 0.32
CA SER A 734 19.46 36.44 1.46
C SER A 734 20.95 36.27 1.17
N ARG A 735 21.36 35.83 -0.02
CA ARG A 735 22.76 35.49 -0.34
C ARG A 735 23.76 36.61 -0.04
N ASP A 736 23.40 37.85 -0.34
CA ASP A 736 24.28 39.01 -0.07
C ASP A 736 24.48 39.25 1.42
N ARG A 737 23.49 38.90 2.25
CA ARG A 737 23.59 38.96 3.72
C ARG A 737 24.56 37.91 4.25
N PHE A 738 24.57 36.71 3.66
CA PHE A 738 25.56 35.68 4.01
C PHE A 738 26.98 36.08 3.57
N TRP A 739 27.13 36.72 2.39
CA TRP A 739 28.41 37.32 1.98
C TRP A 739 28.89 38.43 2.92
N ALA A 740 27.96 39.18 3.53
CA ALA A 740 28.28 40.23 4.48
C ALA A 740 28.52 39.73 5.91
N GLY A 741 28.45 38.41 6.16
CA GLY A 741 28.59 37.83 7.50
C GLY A 741 27.46 38.23 8.46
N ASP A 742 26.25 38.47 7.96
CA ASP A 742 25.09 38.84 8.78
C ASP A 742 24.71 37.72 9.76
N ALA A 743 24.95 37.97 11.04
CA ALA A 743 24.68 37.02 12.12
C ALA A 743 23.19 36.66 12.24
N ASP A 744 22.26 37.59 11.94
CA ASP A 744 20.83 37.32 11.99
C ASP A 744 20.44 36.30 10.91
N ALA A 745 21.02 36.41 9.71
CA ALA A 745 20.77 35.48 8.61
C ALA A 745 21.33 34.07 8.89
N VAL A 746 22.54 34.01 9.46
CA VAL A 746 23.21 32.76 9.85
C VAL A 746 22.46 32.05 10.97
N ASP A 747 22.10 32.76 12.03
CA ASP A 747 21.32 32.21 13.16
C ASP A 747 19.92 31.73 12.70
N THR A 748 19.26 32.51 11.84
CA THR A 748 17.94 32.15 11.29
C THR A 748 18.03 30.87 10.45
N LEU A 749 18.98 30.77 9.52
CA LEU A 749 19.11 29.57 8.68
C LEU A 749 19.51 28.34 9.51
N HIS A 750 20.37 28.50 10.52
CA HIS A 750 20.69 27.43 11.46
C HIS A 750 19.43 26.93 12.19
N THR A 751 18.61 27.85 12.71
CA THR A 751 17.36 27.52 13.41
C THR A 751 16.38 26.78 12.50
N VAL A 752 16.20 27.26 11.27
CA VAL A 752 15.31 26.65 10.28
C VAL A 752 15.77 25.25 9.91
N LEU A 753 17.06 25.05 9.63
CA LEU A 753 17.59 23.74 9.26
C LEU A 753 17.52 22.74 10.42
N GLU A 754 17.85 23.17 11.63
CA GLU A 754 17.79 22.33 12.82
C GLU A 754 16.34 21.87 13.09
N THR A 755 15.35 22.77 12.97
CA THR A 755 13.93 22.42 13.12
C THR A 755 13.45 21.54 11.97
N LEU A 756 13.84 21.85 10.73
CA LEU A 756 13.50 21.05 9.55
C LEU A 756 14.02 19.61 9.68
N CYS A 757 15.24 19.41 10.17
CA CYS A 757 15.77 18.06 10.41
C CYS A 757 14.92 17.28 11.39
N ARG A 758 14.43 17.90 12.47
CA ARG A 758 13.52 17.22 13.42
C ARG A 758 12.18 16.86 12.80
N VAL A 759 11.59 17.76 11.99
CA VAL A 759 10.34 17.48 11.25
C VAL A 759 10.53 16.37 10.20
N ALA A 760 11.65 16.40 9.48
CA ALA A 760 11.93 15.46 8.40
C ALA A 760 12.43 14.09 8.89
N ALA A 761 12.90 13.97 10.14
CA ALA A 761 13.54 12.75 10.65
C ALA A 761 12.70 11.46 10.49
N PRO A 762 11.37 11.44 10.68
CA PRO A 762 10.59 10.23 10.41
C PRO A 762 10.48 9.87 8.91
N LEU A 763 10.68 10.84 8.01
CA LEU A 763 10.54 10.68 6.56
C LEU A 763 11.89 10.45 5.85
N LEU A 764 12.98 11.02 6.40
CA LEU A 764 14.35 11.00 5.88
C LEU A 764 15.34 10.72 7.03
N PRO A 765 15.28 9.54 7.66
CA PRO A 765 15.96 9.29 8.92
C PRO A 765 17.49 9.36 8.82
N LEU A 766 18.10 9.11 7.66
CA LEU A 766 19.55 9.03 7.54
C LEU A 766 20.17 10.40 7.20
N VAL A 767 19.62 11.07 6.19
CA VAL A 767 20.12 12.38 5.74
C VAL A 767 19.81 13.45 6.79
N ALA A 768 18.61 13.47 7.38
CA ALA A 768 18.26 14.45 8.41
C ALA A 768 19.16 14.32 9.65
N ASP A 769 19.51 13.10 10.05
CA ASP A 769 20.38 12.84 11.20
C ASP A 769 21.81 13.32 10.96
N THR A 770 22.34 13.08 9.76
CA THR A 770 23.68 13.56 9.36
C THR A 770 23.75 15.08 9.33
N VAL A 771 22.73 15.73 8.75
CA VAL A 771 22.66 17.20 8.71
C VAL A 771 22.52 17.77 10.13
N TYR A 772 21.67 17.17 10.97
CA TYR A 772 21.46 17.60 12.36
C TYR A 772 22.73 17.52 13.21
N GLU A 773 23.44 16.39 13.18
CA GLU A 773 24.71 16.23 13.89
C GLU A 773 25.74 17.26 13.40
N GLY A 774 25.87 17.43 12.09
CA GLY A 774 26.78 18.40 11.49
C GLY A 774 26.44 19.86 11.83
N LEU A 775 25.16 20.19 12.02
CA LEU A 775 24.70 21.51 12.44
C LEU A 775 24.93 21.78 13.92
N THR A 776 24.60 20.82 14.78
CA THR A 776 24.45 21.04 16.23
C THR A 776 25.62 20.48 17.06
N GLY A 777 26.35 19.50 16.51
CA GLY A 777 27.29 18.68 17.26
C GLY A 777 26.62 17.74 18.28
N GLY A 778 25.29 17.62 18.27
CA GLY A 778 24.53 16.65 19.07
C GLY A 778 24.70 15.22 18.53
N SER A 779 24.27 14.23 19.31
CA SER A 779 24.44 12.81 18.96
C SER A 779 23.56 12.35 17.79
N SER A 780 22.24 12.56 17.88
CA SER A 780 21.29 12.18 16.83
C SER A 780 19.99 12.97 16.93
N VAL A 781 19.39 13.30 15.79
CA VAL A 781 18.06 13.95 15.69
C VAL A 781 16.97 13.06 16.29
N HIS A 782 17.13 11.74 16.22
CA HIS A 782 16.16 10.76 16.70
C HIS A 782 16.11 10.64 18.23
N LEU A 783 17.03 11.30 18.94
CA LEU A 783 17.05 11.41 20.40
C LEU A 783 16.45 12.75 20.88
N THR A 784 15.90 13.55 19.96
CA THR A 784 15.27 14.83 20.27
C THR A 784 13.76 14.72 20.35
N ASP A 785 13.14 15.72 20.98
CA ASP A 785 11.70 15.89 20.95
C ASP A 785 11.24 16.53 19.63
N TRP A 786 10.03 16.16 19.21
CA TRP A 786 9.36 16.78 18.09
C TRP A 786 9.22 18.29 18.33
N PRO A 787 9.54 19.15 17.34
CA PRO A 787 9.55 20.59 17.54
C PRO A 787 8.14 21.11 17.80
N SER A 788 8.03 22.09 18.72
CA SER A 788 6.76 22.79 18.94
C SER A 788 6.67 24.02 18.04
N ALA A 789 5.53 24.18 17.36
CA ALA A 789 5.23 25.39 16.59
C ALA A 789 5.20 26.65 17.48
N SER A 790 4.94 26.50 18.80
CA SER A 790 4.96 27.59 19.78
C SER A 790 6.34 28.17 20.03
N ASP A 791 7.40 27.43 19.73
CA ASP A 791 8.78 27.87 19.93
C ASP A 791 9.25 28.77 18.77
N LEU A 792 8.43 28.92 17.74
CA LEU A 792 8.67 29.70 16.54
C LEU A 792 7.68 30.88 16.47
N PRO A 793 8.09 32.02 15.89
CA PRO A 793 7.21 33.17 15.75
C PRO A 793 6.11 32.86 14.74
N ALA A 794 4.85 33.10 15.12
CA ALA A 794 3.73 33.01 14.20
C ALA A 794 3.41 34.38 13.60
N ASP A 795 3.33 34.46 12.28
CA ASP A 795 2.98 35.69 11.56
C ASP A 795 2.17 35.34 10.29
N GLY A 796 0.93 34.91 10.49
CA GLY A 796 0.08 34.42 9.40
C GLY A 796 -0.25 35.49 8.35
N ASP A 797 -0.29 36.77 8.73
CA ASP A 797 -0.46 37.87 7.78
C ASP A 797 0.76 38.04 6.87
N LEU A 798 1.97 38.04 7.45
CA LEU A 798 3.21 38.08 6.69
C LEU A 798 3.36 36.88 5.77
N VAL A 799 3.05 35.66 6.25
CA VAL A 799 3.14 34.45 5.42
C VAL A 799 2.19 34.54 4.24
N ARG A 800 0.92 34.88 4.44
CA ARG A 800 -0.05 35.05 3.34
C ARG A 800 0.41 36.09 2.33
N ALA A 801 0.89 37.24 2.79
CA ALA A 801 1.35 38.31 1.92
C ALA A 801 2.61 37.91 1.12
N MET A 802 3.59 37.26 1.76
CA MET A 802 4.83 36.86 1.10
C MET A 802 4.64 35.64 0.16
N ASP A 803 3.76 34.71 0.50
CA ASP A 803 3.37 33.64 -0.43
C ASP A 803 2.71 34.22 -1.67
N ARG A 804 1.87 35.25 -1.50
CA ARG A 804 1.30 35.99 -2.63
C ARG A 804 2.37 36.72 -3.44
N VAL A 805 3.38 37.33 -2.80
CA VAL A 805 4.54 37.92 -3.49
C VAL A 805 5.24 36.86 -4.35
N ARG A 806 5.48 35.66 -3.82
CA ARG A 806 6.09 34.55 -4.57
C ARG A 806 5.24 34.14 -5.76
N GLU A 807 3.92 34.03 -5.57
CA GLU A 807 2.96 33.70 -6.62
C GLU A 807 2.96 34.76 -7.74
N VAL A 808 2.88 36.04 -7.37
CA VAL A 808 2.96 37.17 -8.31
C VAL A 808 4.25 37.13 -9.11
N CYS A 809 5.39 36.92 -8.45
CA CYS A 809 6.69 36.84 -9.10
C CYS A 809 6.76 35.65 -10.07
N SER A 810 6.38 34.45 -9.64
CA SER A 810 6.39 33.25 -10.51
C SER A 810 5.47 33.42 -11.73
N SER A 811 4.30 34.02 -11.53
CA SER A 811 3.34 34.34 -12.58
C SER A 811 3.91 35.36 -13.57
N ALA A 812 4.49 36.45 -13.09
CA ALA A 812 5.13 37.46 -13.93
C ALA A 812 6.34 36.91 -14.71
N LEU A 813 7.17 36.08 -14.08
CA LEU A 813 8.29 35.40 -14.73
C LEU A 813 7.81 34.42 -15.81
N SER A 814 6.65 33.77 -15.62
CA SER A 814 6.04 32.92 -16.65
C SER A 814 5.61 33.73 -17.87
N VAL A 815 5.03 34.91 -17.67
CA VAL A 815 4.68 35.86 -18.76
C VAL A 815 5.96 36.31 -19.48
N ARG A 816 7.02 36.67 -18.74
CA ARG A 816 8.32 37.01 -19.34
C ARG A 816 8.83 35.91 -20.26
N LYS A 817 8.79 34.66 -19.79
CA LYS A 817 9.23 33.49 -20.56
C LYS A 817 8.38 33.30 -21.82
N ALA A 818 7.04 33.43 -21.71
CA ALA A 818 6.12 33.31 -22.84
C ALA A 818 6.40 34.36 -23.93
N HIS A 819 6.81 35.58 -23.54
CA HIS A 819 7.19 36.65 -24.47
C HIS A 819 8.70 36.72 -24.77
N SER A 820 9.47 35.66 -24.44
CA SER A 820 10.92 35.58 -24.69
C SER A 820 11.72 36.77 -24.15
N ARG A 821 11.31 37.31 -22.99
CA ARG A 821 12.03 38.37 -22.29
C ARG A 821 12.91 37.78 -21.20
N ARG A 822 14.24 37.78 -21.41
CA ARG A 822 15.20 37.32 -20.39
C ARG A 822 15.10 38.16 -19.12
N VAL A 823 15.23 37.55 -17.93
CA VAL A 823 15.06 38.26 -16.64
C VAL A 823 16.05 39.41 -16.47
N ARG A 824 17.29 39.29 -16.96
CA ARG A 824 18.31 40.35 -16.86
C ARG A 824 17.98 41.65 -17.61
N LEU A 825 17.06 41.62 -18.58
CA LEU A 825 16.56 42.82 -19.23
C LEU A 825 15.55 43.52 -18.30
N PRO A 826 15.80 44.72 -17.76
CA PRO A 826 14.78 45.40 -16.98
C PRO A 826 13.57 45.73 -17.85
N LEU A 827 12.37 45.62 -17.28
CA LEU A 827 11.11 46.05 -17.93
C LEU A 827 10.52 47.25 -17.20
N ALA A 828 9.63 47.99 -17.86
CA ALA A 828 9.11 49.24 -17.30
C ALA A 828 8.20 48.99 -16.09
N GLU A 829 7.20 48.12 -16.25
CA GLU A 829 6.10 48.02 -15.30
C GLU A 829 5.58 46.60 -15.14
N LEU A 830 5.22 46.25 -13.91
CA LEU A 830 4.35 45.13 -13.57
C LEU A 830 3.09 45.69 -12.91
N LYS A 831 1.92 45.31 -13.40
CA LYS A 831 0.63 45.55 -12.74
C LYS A 831 0.16 44.30 -12.05
N VAL A 832 -0.29 44.43 -10.81
CA VAL A 832 -0.90 43.36 -10.02
C VAL A 832 -2.30 43.82 -9.64
N SER A 833 -3.30 43.14 -10.18
CA SER A 833 -4.69 43.34 -9.83
C SER A 833 -5.14 42.19 -8.92
N HIS A 834 -5.57 42.49 -7.71
CA HIS A 834 -6.06 41.50 -6.75
C HIS A 834 -6.88 42.21 -5.67
N PRO A 835 -7.99 41.63 -5.15
CA PRO A 835 -8.79 42.25 -4.09
C PRO A 835 -7.95 42.72 -2.89
N ASP A 836 -6.96 41.91 -2.51
CA ASP A 836 -6.02 42.19 -1.42
C ASP A 836 -4.68 42.80 -1.88
N ALA A 837 -4.60 43.43 -3.07
CA ALA A 837 -3.34 43.93 -3.63
C ALA A 837 -2.60 44.88 -2.68
N GLU A 838 -3.30 45.65 -1.85
CA GLU A 838 -2.70 46.56 -0.86
C GLU A 838 -1.82 45.85 0.18
N THR A 839 -2.09 44.58 0.47
CA THR A 839 -1.24 43.77 1.38
C THR A 839 0.16 43.55 0.83
N LEU A 840 0.34 43.70 -0.49
CA LEU A 840 1.63 43.57 -1.19
C LEU A 840 2.47 44.85 -1.16
N ARG A 841 1.86 45.98 -0.79
CA ARG A 841 2.53 47.30 -0.81
C ARG A 841 3.87 47.33 -0.06
N PRO A 842 4.02 46.70 1.14
CA PRO A 842 5.30 46.64 1.84
C PRO A 842 6.39 45.84 1.11
N PHE A 843 6.02 45.02 0.13
CA PHE A 843 6.91 44.08 -0.58
C PHE A 843 7.08 44.43 -2.06
N VAL A 844 6.64 45.62 -2.49
CA VAL A 844 6.79 46.10 -3.88
C VAL A 844 8.23 46.05 -4.34
N ASP A 845 9.19 46.43 -3.49
CA ASP A 845 10.61 46.39 -3.85
C ASP A 845 11.11 44.95 -4.07
N ILE A 846 10.62 44.00 -3.28
CA ILE A 846 10.91 42.56 -3.44
C ILE A 846 10.37 42.06 -4.78
N ILE A 847 9.12 42.43 -5.12
CA ILE A 847 8.50 42.06 -6.39
C ILE A 847 9.27 42.70 -7.56
N ALA A 848 9.58 43.99 -7.46
CA ALA A 848 10.25 44.77 -8.50
C ALA A 848 11.63 44.18 -8.82
N ASP A 849 12.39 43.86 -7.79
CA ASP A 849 13.71 43.24 -7.89
C ASP A 849 13.63 41.81 -8.47
N GLU A 850 12.76 40.97 -7.93
CA GLU A 850 12.60 39.57 -8.38
C GLU A 850 12.17 39.47 -9.85
N VAL A 851 11.19 40.27 -10.25
CA VAL A 851 10.68 40.28 -11.63
C VAL A 851 11.59 41.12 -12.53
N ASN A 852 12.49 41.94 -11.97
CA ASN A 852 13.31 42.95 -12.65
C ASN A 852 12.47 43.94 -13.49
N VAL A 853 11.63 44.72 -12.79
CA VAL A 853 10.83 45.82 -13.34
C VAL A 853 11.16 47.14 -12.65
N LYS A 854 10.92 48.28 -13.31
CA LYS A 854 11.15 49.60 -12.72
C LYS A 854 10.05 50.02 -11.75
N THR A 855 8.80 49.65 -12.04
CA THR A 855 7.64 50.02 -11.22
C THR A 855 6.71 48.82 -11.04
N VAL A 856 6.15 48.66 -9.84
CA VAL A 856 5.03 47.74 -9.59
C VAL A 856 3.81 48.56 -9.22
N VAL A 857 2.72 48.37 -9.96
CA VAL A 857 1.45 49.04 -9.74
C VAL A 857 0.46 48.04 -9.16
N LEU A 858 -0.10 48.38 -8.00
CA LEU A 858 -1.08 47.56 -7.30
C LEU A 858 -2.48 48.13 -7.53
N SER A 859 -3.44 47.27 -7.86
CA SER A 859 -4.85 47.65 -8.07
C SER A 859 -5.77 46.67 -7.36
N ALA A 860 -6.75 47.19 -6.62
CA ALA A 860 -7.86 46.40 -6.09
C ALA A 860 -8.98 46.19 -7.13
N GLU A 861 -9.00 46.98 -8.20
CA GLU A 861 -9.96 46.87 -9.28
C GLU A 861 -9.51 45.83 -10.31
N GLN A 862 -10.45 45.00 -10.77
CA GLN A 862 -10.22 44.04 -11.86
C GLN A 862 -9.85 44.78 -13.15
N GLU A 863 -8.74 44.36 -13.77
CA GLU A 863 -8.28 44.97 -15.02
C GLU A 863 -9.28 44.71 -16.17
N SER A 864 -9.53 45.74 -16.97
CA SER A 864 -10.31 45.63 -18.22
C SER A 864 -9.49 44.86 -19.26
N GLY A 865 -9.71 43.54 -19.35
CA GLY A 865 -8.93 42.67 -20.25
C GLY A 865 -8.98 41.17 -19.93
N THR A 866 -9.88 40.75 -19.05
CA THR A 866 -10.08 39.34 -18.68
C THR A 866 -11.34 38.79 -19.32
N THR A 867 -11.27 37.55 -19.80
CA THR A 867 -12.44 36.77 -20.23
C THR A 867 -12.70 35.68 -19.21
N ALA A 868 -13.94 35.55 -18.76
CA ALA A 868 -14.33 34.39 -17.95
C ALA A 868 -14.18 33.12 -18.80
N VAL A 869 -13.58 32.09 -18.20
CA VAL A 869 -13.40 30.75 -18.76
C VAL A 869 -14.08 29.77 -17.83
N LEU A 870 -15.08 29.09 -18.35
CA LEU A 870 -15.78 28.03 -17.65
C LEU A 870 -14.98 26.73 -17.76
N GLN A 871 -14.64 26.11 -16.64
CA GLN A 871 -14.08 24.76 -16.54
C GLN A 871 -15.13 23.85 -15.91
N VAL A 872 -15.41 22.72 -16.54
CA VAL A 872 -16.34 21.72 -16.02
C VAL A 872 -15.61 20.59 -15.30
N ILE A 873 -16.25 20.00 -14.29
CA ILE A 873 -15.71 18.91 -13.46
C ILE A 873 -16.37 17.60 -13.93
N PRO A 874 -15.72 16.77 -14.78
CA PRO A 874 -16.37 15.64 -15.41
C PRO A 874 -16.86 14.57 -14.42
N GLY A 875 -16.12 14.38 -13.32
CA GLY A 875 -16.50 13.44 -12.26
C GLY A 875 -17.78 13.83 -11.50
N ALA A 876 -18.10 15.13 -11.45
CA ALA A 876 -19.32 15.64 -10.82
C ALA A 876 -20.50 15.65 -11.81
N LEU A 877 -20.26 15.95 -13.09
CA LEU A 877 -21.27 15.94 -14.16
C LEU A 877 -21.73 14.53 -14.54
N GLY A 878 -20.80 13.57 -14.56
CA GLY A 878 -21.02 12.21 -15.06
C GLY A 878 -22.23 11.49 -14.44
N PRO A 879 -22.35 11.45 -13.10
CA PRO A 879 -23.48 10.80 -12.42
C PRO A 879 -24.86 11.37 -12.80
N ARG A 880 -24.94 12.68 -13.08
CA ARG A 880 -26.22 13.35 -13.41
C ARG A 880 -26.52 13.36 -14.91
N LEU A 881 -25.51 13.64 -15.73
CA LEU A 881 -25.67 13.89 -17.16
C LEU A 881 -25.36 12.69 -18.05
N GLY A 882 -24.71 11.64 -17.53
CA GLY A 882 -24.33 10.45 -18.28
C GLY A 882 -23.59 10.81 -19.58
N GLY A 883 -24.08 10.30 -20.72
CA GLY A 883 -23.50 10.56 -22.05
C GLY A 883 -23.50 12.03 -22.50
N ARG A 884 -24.40 12.86 -21.94
CA ARG A 884 -24.50 14.30 -22.27
C ARG A 884 -23.37 15.13 -21.67
N THR A 885 -22.57 14.55 -20.78
CA THR A 885 -21.35 15.18 -20.24
C THR A 885 -20.41 15.62 -21.37
N GLN A 886 -20.31 14.83 -22.45
CA GLN A 886 -19.49 15.18 -23.61
C GLN A 886 -20.05 16.35 -24.43
N GLU A 887 -21.37 16.55 -24.44
CA GLU A 887 -22.02 17.70 -25.08
C GLU A 887 -21.65 18.98 -24.33
N VAL A 888 -21.73 18.96 -23.00
CA VAL A 888 -21.34 20.08 -22.13
C VAL A 888 -19.85 20.39 -22.32
N ILE A 889 -18.96 19.40 -22.24
CA ILE A 889 -17.50 19.62 -22.42
C ILE A 889 -17.20 20.26 -23.78
N LYS A 890 -17.85 19.80 -24.86
CA LYS A 890 -17.68 20.38 -26.20
C LYS A 890 -18.23 21.81 -26.28
N ALA A 891 -19.40 22.08 -25.70
CA ALA A 891 -19.99 23.41 -25.68
C ALA A 891 -19.11 24.41 -24.92
N VAL A 892 -18.59 24.01 -23.76
CA VAL A 892 -17.65 24.82 -22.96
C VAL A 892 -16.36 25.10 -23.74
N LYS A 893 -15.76 24.10 -24.38
CA LYS A 893 -14.56 24.29 -25.24
C LYS A 893 -14.80 25.21 -26.43
N ALA A 894 -16.02 25.21 -26.97
CA ALA A 894 -16.41 26.09 -28.08
C ALA A 894 -16.78 27.51 -27.61
N GLY A 895 -16.69 27.82 -26.31
CA GLY A 895 -17.11 29.10 -25.75
C GLY A 895 -18.63 29.30 -25.70
N ASN A 896 -19.42 28.24 -25.91
CA ASN A 896 -20.88 28.29 -25.93
C ASN A 896 -21.47 28.09 -24.52
N TRP A 897 -21.32 29.12 -23.69
CA TRP A 897 -21.89 29.17 -22.36
C TRP A 897 -22.22 30.61 -21.95
N SER A 898 -23.10 30.78 -20.96
CA SER A 898 -23.52 32.09 -20.46
C SER A 898 -24.01 32.01 -19.02
N HIS A 899 -24.11 33.15 -18.34
CA HIS A 899 -24.85 33.29 -17.09
C HIS A 899 -26.25 33.82 -17.39
N VAL A 900 -27.28 33.10 -16.96
CA VAL A 900 -28.69 33.52 -17.02
C VAL A 900 -29.26 33.43 -15.61
N ASP A 901 -29.75 34.54 -15.06
CA ASP A 901 -30.35 34.62 -13.72
C ASP A 901 -29.52 33.99 -12.57
N GLY A 902 -28.19 34.10 -12.66
CA GLY A 902 -27.26 33.55 -11.66
C GLY A 902 -26.90 32.07 -11.85
N VAL A 903 -27.41 31.42 -12.89
CA VAL A 903 -27.12 30.03 -13.23
C VAL A 903 -26.21 29.96 -14.46
N VAL A 904 -25.19 29.10 -14.42
CA VAL A 904 -24.31 28.86 -15.56
C VAL A 904 -24.95 27.85 -16.51
N VAL A 905 -25.09 28.24 -17.77
CA VAL A 905 -25.66 27.39 -18.83
C VAL A 905 -24.60 27.15 -19.89
N ALA A 906 -24.30 25.88 -20.18
CA ALA A 906 -23.37 25.48 -21.25
C ALA A 906 -24.06 24.55 -22.25
N GLY A 907 -24.07 24.92 -23.53
CA GLY A 907 -24.75 24.12 -24.57
C GLY A 907 -26.25 23.91 -24.33
N GLY A 908 -26.91 24.84 -23.64
CA GLY A 908 -28.34 24.75 -23.26
C GLY A 908 -28.62 23.88 -22.02
N ILE A 909 -27.59 23.49 -21.27
CA ILE A 909 -27.71 22.70 -20.03
C ILE A 909 -27.28 23.55 -18.84
N GLU A 910 -28.14 23.64 -17.82
CA GLU A 910 -27.82 24.24 -16.54
C GLU A 910 -26.83 23.38 -15.74
N LEU A 911 -25.77 24.03 -15.24
CA LEU A 911 -24.75 23.44 -14.40
C LEU A 911 -25.04 23.75 -12.93
N MET A 912 -24.89 22.75 -12.06
CA MET A 912 -25.07 22.86 -10.61
C MET A 912 -23.77 23.28 -9.92
N GLU A 913 -23.90 23.83 -8.71
CA GLU A 913 -22.75 24.13 -7.85
C GLU A 913 -21.90 22.87 -7.62
N GLY A 914 -20.57 23.00 -7.75
CA GLY A 914 -19.64 21.86 -7.69
C GLY A 914 -19.45 21.10 -9.01
N GLU A 915 -20.22 21.38 -10.06
CA GLU A 915 -20.03 20.78 -11.40
C GLU A 915 -19.09 21.59 -12.30
N TYR A 916 -18.78 22.83 -11.90
CA TYR A 916 -17.96 23.74 -12.68
C TYR A 916 -17.17 24.70 -11.79
N SER A 917 -16.15 25.31 -12.38
CA SER A 917 -15.44 26.48 -11.86
C SER A 917 -15.35 27.53 -12.96
N VAL A 918 -15.65 28.78 -12.65
CA VAL A 918 -15.40 29.90 -13.55
C VAL A 918 -14.09 30.53 -13.14
N LYS A 919 -13.10 30.52 -14.03
CA LYS A 919 -11.81 31.17 -13.83
C LYS A 919 -11.71 32.36 -14.77
N MET A 920 -11.07 33.43 -14.34
CA MET A 920 -10.72 34.50 -15.26
C MET A 920 -9.48 34.08 -16.04
N ALA A 921 -9.41 34.41 -17.32
CA ALA A 921 -8.20 34.26 -18.13
C ALA A 921 -7.85 35.59 -18.79
N ALA A 922 -6.57 35.85 -18.96
CA ALA A 922 -6.08 37.01 -19.69
C ALA A 922 -6.53 36.92 -21.17
N ALA A 923 -6.88 38.06 -21.79
CA ALA A 923 -7.25 38.12 -23.19
C ALA A 923 -6.14 37.55 -24.09
N GLU A 924 -6.53 36.85 -25.17
CA GLU A 924 -5.60 36.22 -26.10
C GLU A 924 -4.64 37.25 -26.72
N GLY A 925 -3.33 37.06 -26.52
CA GLY A 925 -2.29 38.00 -26.96
C GLY A 925 -1.90 39.10 -25.96
N SER A 926 -2.53 39.16 -24.78
CA SER A 926 -2.11 40.07 -23.71
C SER A 926 -0.88 39.52 -22.95
N ALA A 927 -0.03 40.43 -22.47
CA ALA A 927 1.10 40.09 -21.60
C ALA A 927 0.65 39.97 -20.14
N GLY A 928 -0.35 39.13 -19.87
CA GLY A 928 -0.88 38.91 -18.53
C GLY A 928 -1.27 37.47 -18.25
N VAL A 929 -1.33 37.12 -16.96
CA VAL A 929 -1.76 35.79 -16.49
C VAL A 929 -2.49 35.90 -15.16
N THR A 930 -3.52 35.09 -14.98
CA THR A 930 -4.30 35.01 -13.76
C THR A 930 -3.52 34.28 -12.66
N LEU A 931 -3.65 34.75 -11.43
CA LEU A 931 -3.11 34.09 -10.24
C LEU A 931 -3.86 32.76 -9.99
N ALA A 932 -3.23 31.84 -9.24
CA ALA A 932 -3.70 30.48 -9.04
C ALA A 932 -5.03 30.38 -8.28
N ASP A 933 -5.32 31.35 -7.41
CA ASP A 933 -6.61 31.45 -6.72
C ASP A 933 -7.76 31.96 -7.61
N GLY A 934 -7.45 32.44 -8.82
CA GLY A 934 -8.42 32.98 -9.75
C GLY A 934 -8.99 34.35 -9.40
N LEU A 935 -8.52 34.99 -8.31
CA LEU A 935 -9.06 36.26 -7.81
C LEU A 935 -8.27 37.47 -8.33
N GLY A 936 -7.03 37.28 -8.76
CA GLY A 936 -6.18 38.34 -9.30
C GLY A 936 -5.48 37.99 -10.60
N MET A 937 -4.83 38.99 -11.19
CA MET A 937 -4.07 38.89 -12.43
C MET A 937 -2.82 39.75 -12.35
N VAL A 938 -1.74 39.26 -12.95
CA VAL A 938 -0.54 40.04 -13.19
C VAL A 938 -0.44 40.39 -14.68
N SER A 939 -0.09 41.63 -14.99
CA SER A 939 0.17 42.11 -16.35
C SER A 939 1.53 42.77 -16.42
N LEU A 940 2.32 42.46 -17.43
CA LEU A 940 3.69 42.90 -17.58
C LEU A 940 3.86 43.76 -18.83
N ASP A 941 4.48 44.92 -18.68
CA ASP A 941 4.88 45.73 -19.83
C ASP A 941 6.09 45.10 -20.53
N ILE A 942 5.86 44.60 -21.74
CA ILE A 942 6.85 43.91 -22.58
C ILE A 942 7.51 44.83 -23.63
N GLU A 943 7.18 46.13 -23.63
CA GLU A 943 7.80 47.11 -24.51
C GLU A 943 9.25 47.39 -24.08
N ILE A 944 10.19 47.38 -25.03
CA ILE A 944 11.61 47.61 -24.76
C ILE A 944 11.99 48.98 -25.29
N THR A 945 12.20 49.93 -24.38
CA THR A 945 12.75 51.23 -24.73
C THR A 945 14.26 51.14 -24.98
N PRO A 946 14.87 52.08 -25.75
CA PRO A 946 16.33 52.10 -25.95
C PRO A 946 17.14 52.12 -24.66
N GLN A 947 16.62 52.76 -23.60
CA GLN A 947 17.25 52.83 -22.29
C GLN A 947 17.23 51.48 -21.57
N LEU A 948 16.09 50.78 -21.59
CA LEU A 948 15.97 49.43 -21.00
C LEU A 948 16.84 48.42 -21.73
N ALA A 949 16.91 48.51 -23.06
CA ALA A 949 17.83 47.70 -23.87
C ALA A 949 19.29 47.92 -23.45
N ALA A 950 19.73 49.18 -23.36
CA ALA A 950 21.09 49.53 -22.97
C ALA A 950 21.47 49.05 -21.55
N GLU A 951 20.54 49.16 -20.58
CA GLU A 951 20.75 48.62 -19.23
C GLU A 951 20.82 47.09 -19.24
N GLY A 952 19.97 46.43 -20.04
CA GLY A 952 20.01 44.98 -20.25
C GLY A 952 21.38 44.53 -20.78
N THR A 953 21.89 45.20 -21.81
CA THR A 953 23.23 44.96 -22.36
C THR A 953 24.32 45.12 -21.30
N ALA A 954 24.23 46.15 -20.44
CA ALA A 954 25.19 46.36 -19.35
C ALA A 954 25.15 45.22 -18.31
N ARG A 955 23.96 44.71 -17.95
CA ARG A 955 23.80 43.58 -17.02
C ARG A 955 24.30 42.26 -17.60
N ASP A 956 24.11 42.03 -18.90
CA ASP A 956 24.69 40.87 -19.56
C ASP A 956 26.23 40.95 -19.61
N LEU A 957 26.77 42.16 -19.77
CA LEU A 957 28.21 42.38 -19.69
C LEU A 957 28.75 42.10 -18.28
N ILE A 958 28.07 42.55 -17.22
CA ILE A 958 28.41 42.20 -15.82
C ILE A 958 28.48 40.68 -15.63
N ARG A 959 27.49 39.94 -16.13
CA ARG A 959 27.50 38.46 -16.05
C ARG A 959 28.74 37.86 -16.72
N LEU A 960 29.10 38.35 -17.91
CA LEU A 960 30.29 37.87 -18.63
C LEU A 960 31.58 38.21 -17.87
N VAL A 961 31.66 39.39 -17.24
CA VAL A 961 32.78 39.75 -16.37
C VAL A 961 32.86 38.81 -15.16
N GLN A 962 31.74 38.52 -14.52
CA GLN A 962 31.69 37.59 -13.39
C GLN A 962 32.06 36.16 -13.80
N GLN A 963 31.73 35.74 -15.02
CA GLN A 963 32.20 34.47 -15.58
C GLN A 963 33.72 34.49 -15.79
N ALA A 964 34.26 35.55 -16.41
CA ALA A 964 35.69 35.70 -16.61
C ALA A 964 36.48 35.72 -15.29
N ARG A 965 35.92 36.31 -14.22
CA ARG A 965 36.50 36.26 -12.86
C ARG A 965 36.61 34.81 -12.36
N ARG A 966 35.55 34.02 -12.50
CA ARG A 966 35.54 32.59 -12.13
C ARG A 966 36.53 31.78 -12.96
N ASP A 967 36.55 31.99 -14.27
CA ASP A 967 37.44 31.26 -15.19
C ASP A 967 38.93 31.59 -14.93
N ALA A 968 39.20 32.80 -14.43
CA ALA A 968 40.52 33.24 -13.98
C ALA A 968 40.90 32.74 -12.57
N GLY A 969 40.03 31.98 -11.90
CA GLY A 969 40.26 31.46 -10.55
C GLY A 969 40.32 32.55 -9.47
N LEU A 970 39.69 33.70 -9.71
CA LEU A 970 39.62 34.79 -8.72
C LEU A 970 38.60 34.45 -7.65
N GLU A 971 38.92 34.79 -6.40
CA GLU A 971 37.97 34.71 -5.31
C GLU A 971 36.86 35.75 -5.52
N VAL A 972 35.66 35.45 -5.02
CA VAL A 972 34.50 36.33 -5.23
C VAL A 972 34.73 37.72 -4.59
N SER A 973 35.57 37.81 -3.56
CA SER A 973 35.94 39.05 -2.86
C SER A 973 37.06 39.86 -3.54
N ASP A 974 37.71 39.34 -4.58
CA ASP A 974 38.85 40.01 -5.22
C ASP A 974 38.44 41.32 -5.92
N ARG A 975 39.22 42.39 -5.73
CA ARG A 975 39.04 43.65 -6.47
C ARG A 975 39.83 43.61 -7.77
N ILE A 976 39.23 44.05 -8.88
CA ILE A 976 39.81 43.90 -10.22
C ILE A 976 40.05 45.23 -10.94
N ALA A 977 41.00 45.25 -11.87
CA ALA A 977 41.04 46.20 -12.97
C ALA A 977 40.43 45.50 -14.20
N LEU A 978 39.35 46.08 -14.72
CA LEU A 978 38.54 45.53 -15.81
C LEU A 978 38.89 46.22 -17.14
N THR A 979 39.16 45.44 -18.18
CA THR A 979 39.33 45.92 -19.56
C THR A 979 38.26 45.32 -20.45
N LEU A 980 37.53 46.16 -21.18
CA LEU A 980 36.45 45.77 -22.08
C LEU A 980 36.80 46.11 -23.54
N GLY A 981 36.82 45.11 -24.41
CA GLY A 981 36.88 45.26 -25.86
C GLY A 981 35.53 44.89 -26.46
N VAL A 982 34.73 45.89 -26.83
CA VAL A 982 33.37 45.73 -27.36
C VAL A 982 33.18 46.62 -28.59
N SER A 983 32.15 46.35 -29.41
CA SER A 983 31.82 47.17 -30.58
C SER A 983 31.48 48.62 -30.19
N GLU A 984 31.64 49.58 -31.11
CA GLU A 984 31.28 50.99 -30.88
C GLU A 984 29.77 51.19 -30.59
N SER A 985 28.94 50.23 -31.03
CA SER A 985 27.51 50.17 -30.71
C SER A 985 27.30 49.83 -29.23
N VAL A 986 27.86 48.71 -28.78
CA VAL A 986 27.78 48.25 -27.38
C VAL A 986 28.42 49.27 -26.45
N ARG A 987 29.59 49.82 -26.79
CA ARG A 987 30.29 50.84 -26.00
C ARG A 987 29.39 52.06 -25.73
N ARG A 988 28.67 52.55 -26.74
CA ARG A 988 27.73 53.67 -26.58
C ARG A 988 26.53 53.32 -25.71
N GLN A 989 26.01 52.09 -25.82
CA GLN A 989 24.90 51.62 -24.99
C GLN A 989 25.29 51.52 -23.51
N VAL A 990 26.46 50.93 -23.21
CA VAL A 990 26.86 50.69 -21.81
C VAL A 990 27.61 51.86 -21.17
N ALA A 991 27.98 52.91 -21.93
CA ALA A 991 28.73 54.05 -21.42
C ALA A 991 28.08 54.73 -20.20
N THR A 992 26.74 54.81 -20.17
CA THR A 992 25.98 55.39 -19.05
C THR A 992 25.84 54.45 -17.85
N PHE A 993 26.30 53.20 -17.98
CA PHE A 993 26.22 52.15 -16.96
C PHE A 993 27.60 51.68 -16.49
N VAL A 994 28.68 52.38 -16.85
CA VAL A 994 30.04 52.00 -16.46
C VAL A 994 30.22 51.93 -14.94
N ASP A 995 29.63 52.87 -14.20
CA ASP A 995 29.69 52.87 -12.73
C ASP A 995 28.97 51.66 -12.13
N MET A 996 27.84 51.26 -12.71
CA MET A 996 27.11 50.04 -12.33
C MET A 996 27.95 48.80 -12.62
N ILE A 997 28.54 48.71 -13.81
CA ILE A 997 29.43 47.61 -14.18
C ILE A 997 30.60 47.53 -13.21
N ALA A 998 31.20 48.67 -12.86
CA ALA A 998 32.33 48.71 -11.92
C ALA A 998 31.92 48.23 -10.52
N ALA A 999 30.81 48.73 -9.97
CA ALA A 999 30.32 48.35 -8.66
C ALA A 999 29.97 46.85 -8.57
N GLU A 1000 29.18 46.36 -9.53
CA GLU A 1000 28.67 44.98 -9.56
C GLU A 1000 29.74 43.93 -9.90
N THR A 1001 30.93 44.36 -10.33
CA THR A 1001 32.07 43.47 -10.64
C THR A 1001 33.27 43.69 -9.73
N LEU A 1002 33.12 44.51 -8.68
CA LEU A 1002 34.21 44.93 -7.78
C LEU A 1002 35.42 45.50 -8.54
N ALA A 1003 35.17 46.18 -9.67
CA ALA A 1003 36.22 46.79 -10.46
C ALA A 1003 36.62 48.15 -9.87
N THR A 1004 37.90 48.34 -9.61
CA THR A 1004 38.47 49.63 -9.16
C THR A 1004 38.72 50.59 -10.31
N ALA A 1005 38.83 50.06 -11.53
CA ALA A 1005 38.93 50.80 -12.78
C ALA A 1005 38.32 49.99 -13.93
N VAL A 1006 37.64 50.68 -14.84
CA VAL A 1006 37.10 50.12 -16.09
C VAL A 1006 37.74 50.83 -17.27
N GLY A 1007 38.55 50.09 -18.04
CA GLY A 1007 39.24 50.55 -19.23
C GLY A 1007 38.64 49.97 -20.52
N TRP A 1008 38.84 50.69 -21.63
CA TRP A 1008 38.51 50.20 -22.97
C TRP A 1008 39.80 49.75 -23.65
N GLY A 1009 39.82 48.55 -24.23
CA GLY A 1009 41.02 48.03 -24.89
C GLY A 1009 40.74 46.86 -25.82
N ASP A 1010 41.54 46.76 -26.88
CA ASP A 1010 41.44 45.69 -27.86
C ASP A 1010 42.20 44.43 -27.39
N GLY A 1011 41.60 43.26 -27.58
CA GLY A 1011 42.17 41.95 -27.22
C GLY A 1011 41.49 40.82 -27.99
N THR A 1012 42.00 39.60 -27.88
CA THR A 1012 41.38 38.42 -28.50
C THR A 1012 40.03 38.14 -27.81
N PRO A 1013 38.90 38.13 -28.54
CA PRO A 1013 37.60 37.86 -27.94
C PRO A 1013 37.59 36.56 -27.15
N ASN A 1014 37.01 36.61 -25.94
CA ASN A 1014 36.92 35.47 -25.02
C ASN A 1014 35.51 35.26 -24.47
N ALA A 1015 34.53 36.03 -24.95
CA ALA A 1015 33.12 35.88 -24.65
C ALA A 1015 32.26 36.40 -25.81
N GLU A 1016 30.96 36.11 -25.76
CA GLU A 1016 29.96 36.59 -26.73
C GLU A 1016 28.82 37.30 -25.99
N LEU A 1017 28.41 38.45 -26.54
CA LEU A 1017 27.30 39.27 -26.06
C LEU A 1017 26.31 39.50 -27.21
N ASP A 1018 25.14 38.85 -27.16
CA ASP A 1018 24.11 38.93 -28.22
C ASP A 1018 24.69 38.67 -29.63
N ASP A 1019 25.46 37.58 -29.76
CA ASP A 1019 26.16 37.15 -30.98
C ASP A 1019 27.29 38.09 -31.46
N GLU A 1020 27.63 39.14 -30.69
CA GLU A 1020 28.82 39.97 -30.91
C GLU A 1020 30.02 39.46 -30.09
N PRO A 1021 31.21 39.28 -30.70
CA PRO A 1021 32.41 38.87 -29.98
C PRO A 1021 32.92 40.01 -29.08
N VAL A 1022 33.16 39.71 -27.80
CA VAL A 1022 33.67 40.66 -26.81
C VAL A 1022 34.94 40.15 -26.13
N TYR A 1023 35.84 41.08 -25.80
CA TYR A 1023 37.02 40.83 -25.00
C TYR A 1023 36.81 41.34 -23.57
N ILE A 1024 37.08 40.48 -22.60
CA ILE A 1024 37.01 40.78 -21.18
C ILE A 1024 38.35 40.43 -20.53
N GLY A 1025 39.12 41.45 -20.17
CA GLY A 1025 40.35 41.32 -19.39
C GLY A 1025 40.08 41.62 -17.91
N VAL A 1026 40.38 40.67 -17.03
CA VAL A 1026 40.34 40.88 -15.57
C VAL A 1026 41.73 40.67 -14.98
N SER A 1027 42.14 41.56 -14.09
CA SER A 1027 43.42 41.46 -13.37
C SER A 1027 43.24 41.93 -11.93
N VAL A 1028 43.90 41.29 -10.97
CA VAL A 1028 43.79 41.67 -9.55
C VAL A 1028 44.37 43.08 -9.34
N SER A 1029 43.57 43.98 -8.81
CA SER A 1029 44.06 45.27 -8.32
C SER A 1029 44.77 45.05 -7.00
N ARG A 1030 46.08 45.30 -6.97
CA ARG A 1030 46.85 45.36 -5.72
C ARG A 1030 46.60 46.64 -4.96
#